data_AF-I4CN21-F1
#
_entry.id   AF-I4CN21-F1
#
_cell.length_a   1.000
_cell.length_b   1.000
_cell.length_c   1.000
_cell.angle_alpha   90.00
_cell.angle_beta   90.00
_cell.angle_gamma   90.00
#
_symmetry.space_group_name_H-M   'P 1'
#
loop_
_entity.id
_entity.type
_entity.pdbx_description
1 polymer ?
#
loop_
_entity_poly.entity_id
_entity_poly.type
_entity_poly.pdbx_seq_one_letter_code
_entity_poly.pdbx_strand_id
1 'polypeptide(L)'
;MMRALLLMLACLTLLPWTGNAMAAEPSPVLQTRGAATLQVGAVEYLLGRPDADFTQIAAADLPWQRLNKPNLGKQRDGAWLRLRLHNTGDAAKRWYLLLKWPVLDRVAVRLYYPDSDRWGQSMLAGDAVALSSRPLADHHFVCPLELPAGERAVVYLQLQARETLALPLELIDEKQLIEGKLRDVTLVSLFFGGILVIVLYNCSLLIFTRDGSYFLYVLYLLSAVFYVLTITGFGQLYLWPEIPELSARFYGLSAALCFFTPMLFALRFLGIRRYGGWVWAVSVSLTGYWGVAVLMLLLAPTLARYLFMDSVALLHCVVTMAVTLNLWMRGNPSARLFSIAWSTLLGFTVVNLLALNGTLPLNAWTLNGQLIGMFAEFVLLSMALAERINVERNRRIAAQQLALHASESLAEERALRLQAKQEALDLQLRANEVLEARVYERTRALEEVRHGLEAANAELMRLSTTDSLTQLANRRRFDRLLDEEIRRARRADSPLSVLLADIDHFKRVNDSYGHPFGDECLRQVAAVLAAHCQRAGDVAARYGGEEFVVLLPGLDGPQAAALAESIRRTIAQLSLQHDEQPVPLTISLGVATLAPAHATSAELLAAADAALYQAKHQGRNQVVLAAAPSAACPDGINPQPA
;
A
#
# COMPACT_ATOMS: atom_id res chain seq x y z
N MET A 1 20.35 -5.39 42.57
CA MET A 1 21.38 -5.40 41.52
C MET A 1 22.59 -6.26 41.90
N MET A 2 23.34 -5.98 42.97
CA MET A 2 24.43 -6.86 43.44
C MET A 2 23.94 -8.15 44.15
N ARG A 3 22.79 -8.08 44.84
CA ARG A 3 22.17 -9.24 45.51
C ARG A 3 21.63 -10.31 44.55
N ALA A 4 21.14 -9.95 43.37
CA ALA A 4 20.64 -10.92 42.39
C ALA A 4 21.79 -11.63 41.65
N LEU A 5 22.88 -10.91 41.39
CA LEU A 5 24.13 -11.46 40.84
C LEU A 5 24.80 -12.42 41.85
N LEU A 6 24.84 -12.04 43.14
CA LEU A 6 25.29 -12.88 44.23
C LEU A 6 24.35 -14.06 44.49
N LEU A 7 23.03 -13.93 44.31
CA LEU A 7 22.09 -15.05 44.42
C LEU A 7 22.20 -16.04 43.25
N MET A 8 22.49 -15.58 42.03
CA MET A 8 22.73 -16.48 40.89
C MET A 8 24.08 -17.20 40.99
N LEU A 9 25.15 -16.50 41.40
CA LEU A 9 26.43 -17.14 41.74
C LEU A 9 26.29 -18.07 42.96
N ALA A 10 25.51 -17.68 43.96
CA ALA A 10 25.23 -18.51 45.13
C ALA A 10 24.39 -19.75 44.79
N CYS A 11 23.41 -19.65 43.88
CA CYS A 11 22.61 -20.79 43.41
C CYS A 11 23.42 -21.75 42.52
N LEU A 12 24.43 -21.27 41.79
CA LEU A 12 25.42 -22.14 41.12
C LEU A 12 26.36 -22.84 42.12
N THR A 13 26.52 -22.30 43.34
CA THR A 13 27.29 -22.92 44.44
C THR A 13 26.45 -23.65 45.49
N LEU A 14 25.12 -23.60 45.42
CA LEU A 14 24.18 -24.12 46.44
C LEU A 14 23.07 -24.98 45.85
N LEU A 15 23.38 -25.80 44.83
CA LEU A 15 22.65 -27.05 44.68
C LEU A 15 23.00 -27.93 45.88
N PRO A 16 22.03 -28.43 46.66
CA PRO A 16 22.30 -29.26 47.82
C PRO A 16 22.96 -30.56 47.34
N TRP A 17 24.28 -30.65 47.51
CA TRP A 17 25.07 -31.88 47.48
C TRP A 17 24.78 -32.69 48.74
N THR A 18 23.51 -33.07 48.95
CA THR A 18 23.16 -34.05 49.98
C THR A 18 23.35 -35.44 49.39
N GLY A 19 24.58 -35.93 49.47
CA GLY A 19 24.97 -37.26 49.03
C GLY A 19 26.49 -37.44 48.98
N ASN A 20 27.15 -37.44 50.14
CA ASN A 20 28.52 -37.95 50.35
C ASN A 20 29.59 -37.55 49.31
N ALA A 21 30.00 -36.27 49.33
CA ALA A 21 31.40 -35.94 49.02
C ALA A 21 32.24 -36.39 50.23
N MET A 22 32.45 -37.69 50.35
CA MET A 22 33.69 -38.13 50.98
C MET A 22 34.83 -37.49 50.20
N ALA A 23 35.90 -37.10 50.90
CA ALA A 23 37.19 -36.85 50.31
C ALA A 23 37.56 -38.05 49.43
N ALA A 24 37.17 -37.99 48.16
CA ALA A 24 37.41 -39.05 47.21
C ALA A 24 38.88 -38.93 46.83
N GLU A 25 39.65 -39.99 47.10
CA GLU A 25 40.94 -40.17 46.47
C GLU A 25 40.82 -39.83 44.98
N PRO A 26 41.83 -39.15 44.38
CA PRO A 26 41.81 -38.89 42.94
C PRO A 26 41.53 -40.20 42.23
N SER A 27 40.44 -40.23 41.45
CA SER A 27 40.03 -41.45 40.77
C SER A 27 41.20 -41.97 39.93
N PRO A 28 41.47 -43.28 39.98
CA PRO A 28 42.59 -43.84 39.26
C PRO A 28 42.42 -43.53 37.76
N VAL A 29 43.50 -43.10 37.11
CA VAL A 29 43.51 -42.75 35.68
C VAL A 29 43.05 -43.93 34.82
N LEU A 30 43.32 -45.14 35.28
CA LEU A 30 42.80 -46.38 34.74
C LEU A 30 41.70 -46.94 35.64
N GLN A 31 40.50 -47.09 35.10
CA GLN A 31 39.41 -47.77 35.81
C GLN A 31 39.42 -49.25 35.51
N THR A 32 39.47 -50.08 36.53
CA THR A 32 39.40 -51.54 36.38
C THR A 32 38.04 -52.04 36.87
N ARG A 33 37.37 -52.88 36.09
CA ARG A 33 36.09 -53.53 36.49
C ARG A 33 36.12 -55.01 36.13
N GLY A 34 35.59 -55.84 37.03
CA GLY A 34 35.69 -57.31 36.89
C GLY A 34 37.10 -57.87 37.16
N ALA A 35 38.03 -57.04 37.63
CA ALA A 35 39.48 -57.30 37.77
C ALA A 35 39.91 -58.16 38.98
N ALA A 36 39.06 -59.06 39.49
CA ALA A 36 39.35 -59.81 40.71
C ALA A 36 40.64 -60.67 40.62
N THR A 37 40.98 -61.15 39.43
CA THR A 37 42.17 -61.99 39.17
C THR A 37 43.27 -61.25 38.39
N LEU A 38 43.21 -59.92 38.34
CA LEU A 38 44.14 -59.10 37.56
C LEU A 38 44.79 -58.03 38.43
N GLN A 39 46.09 -58.16 38.65
CA GLN A 39 46.89 -57.11 39.26
C GLN A 39 47.34 -56.12 38.19
N VAL A 40 47.11 -54.84 38.45
CA VAL A 40 47.36 -53.76 37.50
C VAL A 40 48.32 -52.75 38.11
N GLY A 41 49.46 -52.54 37.46
CA GLY A 41 50.44 -51.55 37.84
C GLY A 41 49.98 -50.11 37.58
N ALA A 42 50.78 -49.14 38.00
CA ALA A 42 50.54 -47.75 37.64
C ALA A 42 50.67 -47.56 36.12
N VAL A 43 49.83 -46.68 35.56
CA VAL A 43 50.01 -46.21 34.18
C VAL A 43 51.17 -45.22 34.17
N GLU A 44 52.14 -45.45 33.31
CA GLU A 44 53.28 -44.58 33.11
C GLU A 44 53.28 -44.03 31.68
N TYR A 45 53.81 -42.83 31.48
CA TYR A 45 53.88 -42.18 30.18
C TYR A 45 55.28 -41.63 29.86
N LEU A 46 55.53 -41.47 28.56
CA LEU A 46 56.70 -40.82 27.99
C LEU A 46 56.25 -39.94 26.83
N LEU A 47 56.72 -38.69 26.76
CA LEU A 47 56.31 -37.75 25.71
C LEU A 47 57.23 -37.84 24.48
N GLY A 48 56.66 -37.63 23.30
CA GLY A 48 57.36 -37.60 22.01
C GLY A 48 57.71 -38.97 21.45
N ARG A 49 58.75 -39.00 20.59
CA ARG A 49 59.24 -40.19 19.88
C ARG A 49 58.18 -40.86 18.99
N PRO A 50 57.62 -40.14 18.01
CA PRO A 50 56.58 -40.68 17.12
C PRO A 50 57.10 -41.80 16.20
N ASP A 51 58.40 -41.82 15.91
CA ASP A 51 59.03 -42.76 14.97
C ASP A 51 59.68 -43.98 15.65
N ALA A 52 59.66 -44.03 16.98
CA ALA A 52 60.23 -45.16 17.71
C ALA A 52 59.37 -46.42 17.54
N ASP A 53 60.01 -47.60 17.47
CA ASP A 53 59.28 -48.87 17.48
C ASP A 53 59.10 -49.41 18.92
N PHE A 54 58.11 -50.28 19.10
CA PHE A 54 57.81 -50.94 20.37
C PHE A 54 59.04 -51.64 20.97
N THR A 55 59.85 -52.29 20.13
CA THR A 55 61.07 -52.99 20.56
C THR A 55 62.13 -52.03 21.10
N GLN A 56 62.30 -50.88 20.46
CA GLN A 56 63.25 -49.83 20.86
C GLN A 56 62.82 -49.17 22.18
N ILE A 57 61.52 -48.90 22.34
CA ILE A 57 60.95 -48.32 23.56
C ILE A 57 61.08 -49.27 24.75
N ALA A 58 60.90 -50.57 24.53
CA ALA A 58 61.01 -51.57 25.59
C ALA A 58 62.46 -51.86 26.02
N ALA A 59 63.41 -51.83 25.10
CA ALA A 59 64.82 -52.09 25.39
C ALA A 59 65.57 -50.90 26.00
N ALA A 60 65.07 -49.68 25.77
CA ALA A 60 65.72 -48.46 26.25
C ALA A 60 65.38 -48.17 27.72
N ASP A 61 66.38 -47.77 28.50
CA ASP A 61 66.17 -47.24 29.85
C ASP A 61 65.70 -45.77 29.75
N LEU A 62 64.37 -45.58 29.81
CA LEU A 62 63.72 -44.30 29.55
C LEU A 62 63.08 -43.72 30.82
N PRO A 63 63.04 -42.38 30.96
CA PRO A 63 62.49 -41.71 32.14
C PRO A 63 60.95 -41.68 32.13
N TRP A 64 60.34 -42.84 32.37
CA TRP A 64 58.88 -42.99 32.46
C TRP A 64 58.31 -42.22 33.66
N GLN A 65 57.24 -41.47 33.43
CA GLN A 65 56.55 -40.67 34.46
C GLN A 65 55.20 -41.28 34.81
N ARG A 66 54.80 -41.25 36.09
CA ARG A 66 53.49 -41.77 36.50
C ARG A 66 52.37 -40.86 36.01
N LEU A 67 51.36 -41.44 35.37
CA LEU A 67 50.17 -40.72 34.91
C LEU A 67 49.21 -40.51 36.10
N ASN A 68 49.17 -39.29 36.62
CA ASN A 68 48.31 -38.93 37.76
C ASN A 68 46.98 -38.28 37.35
N LYS A 69 46.89 -37.78 36.12
CA LYS A 69 45.70 -37.14 35.56
C LYS A 69 45.33 -37.84 34.25
N PRO A 70 44.04 -37.97 33.92
CA PRO A 70 43.59 -38.61 32.69
C PRO A 70 43.71 -37.70 31.45
N ASN A 71 44.74 -36.85 31.42
CA ASN A 71 44.96 -35.90 30.34
C ASN A 71 46.45 -35.51 30.26
N LEU A 72 47.02 -35.59 29.06
CA LEU A 72 48.39 -35.17 28.77
C LEU A 72 48.47 -33.81 28.04
N GLY A 73 47.34 -33.15 27.79
CA GLY A 73 47.28 -31.90 27.05
C GLY A 73 47.52 -32.10 25.54
N LYS A 74 47.85 -31.01 24.84
CA LYS A 74 48.24 -31.07 23.43
C LYS A 74 49.70 -31.49 23.30
N GLN A 75 49.94 -32.70 22.78
CA GLN A 75 51.28 -33.27 22.57
C GLN A 75 51.49 -33.55 21.07
N ARG A 76 52.18 -32.64 20.38
CA ARG A 76 52.34 -32.69 18.91
C ARG A 76 53.16 -33.90 18.44
N ASP A 77 54.13 -34.31 19.24
CA ASP A 77 55.02 -35.42 18.91
C ASP A 77 54.48 -36.77 19.43
N GLY A 78 53.24 -36.79 19.92
CA GLY A 78 52.58 -37.95 20.50
C GLY A 78 53.06 -38.28 21.92
N ALA A 79 52.56 -39.39 22.44
CA ALA A 79 52.92 -39.92 23.74
C ALA A 79 52.92 -41.45 23.73
N TRP A 80 53.81 -42.03 24.52
CA TRP A 80 53.83 -43.45 24.83
C TRP A 80 53.25 -43.68 26.21
N LEU A 81 52.45 -44.72 26.36
CA LEU A 81 52.01 -45.23 27.66
C LEU A 81 52.53 -46.66 27.85
N ARG A 82 52.84 -47.01 29.10
CA ARG A 82 53.04 -48.40 29.49
C ARG A 82 52.22 -48.75 30.71
N LEU A 83 51.73 -49.98 30.73
CA LEU A 83 50.96 -50.56 31.82
C LEU A 83 51.43 -51.98 32.08
N ARG A 84 51.74 -52.30 33.34
CA ARG A 84 52.12 -53.65 33.75
C ARG A 84 50.90 -54.40 34.25
N LEU A 85 50.69 -55.60 33.74
CA LEU A 85 49.57 -56.48 34.06
C LEU A 85 50.09 -57.82 34.55
N HIS A 86 49.42 -58.40 35.54
CA HIS A 86 49.69 -59.75 36.00
C HIS A 86 48.37 -60.49 36.23
N ASN A 87 48.17 -61.58 35.49
CA ASN A 87 47.02 -62.44 35.68
C ASN A 87 47.31 -63.42 36.81
N THR A 88 46.69 -63.23 37.97
CA THR A 88 46.84 -64.12 39.13
C THR A 88 45.85 -65.28 39.11
N GLY A 89 45.04 -65.40 38.05
CA GLY A 89 44.08 -66.49 37.88
C GLY A 89 44.72 -67.74 37.28
N ASP A 90 44.07 -68.88 37.53
CA ASP A 90 44.52 -70.21 37.07
C ASP A 90 44.17 -70.51 35.60
N ALA A 91 43.49 -69.58 34.92
CA ALA A 91 43.08 -69.73 33.53
C ALA A 91 43.52 -68.52 32.68
N ALA A 92 43.81 -68.79 31.41
CA ALA A 92 43.96 -67.73 30.42
C ALA A 92 42.64 -66.95 30.30
N LYS A 93 42.70 -65.63 30.45
CA LYS A 93 41.52 -64.76 30.38
C LYS A 93 41.77 -63.62 29.41
N ARG A 94 40.74 -63.27 28.67
CA ARG A 94 40.74 -62.11 27.77
C ARG A 94 40.21 -60.89 28.50
N TRP A 95 40.97 -59.81 28.42
CA TRP A 95 40.62 -58.49 28.95
C TRP A 95 40.49 -57.50 27.80
N TYR A 96 39.76 -56.42 28.01
CA TYR A 96 39.55 -55.40 27.00
C TYR A 96 40.03 -54.07 27.54
N LEU A 97 41.02 -53.48 26.88
CA LEU A 97 41.46 -52.12 27.14
C LEU A 97 40.66 -51.16 26.28
N LEU A 98 39.87 -50.31 26.91
CA LEU A 98 39.02 -49.32 26.28
C LEU A 98 39.64 -47.95 26.44
N LEU A 99 39.68 -47.20 25.35
CA LEU A 99 40.01 -45.78 25.34
C LEU A 99 38.79 -45.00 24.86
N LYS A 100 38.10 -44.35 25.81
CA LYS A 100 36.83 -43.64 25.58
C LYS A 100 37.03 -42.22 25.06
N TRP A 101 37.88 -42.09 24.04
CA TRP A 101 38.19 -40.82 23.38
C TRP A 101 38.40 -41.07 21.88
N PRO A 102 37.32 -41.27 21.10
CA PRO A 102 37.39 -41.78 19.72
C PRO A 102 37.85 -40.75 18.68
N VAL A 103 38.49 -39.65 19.13
CA VAL A 103 39.02 -38.55 18.30
C VAL A 103 40.55 -38.54 18.23
N LEU A 104 41.19 -39.62 18.67
CA LEU A 104 42.64 -39.77 18.56
C LEU A 104 43.00 -40.22 17.15
N ASP A 105 43.92 -39.51 16.49
CA ASP A 105 44.40 -39.81 15.15
C ASP A 105 44.87 -41.27 15.02
N ARG A 106 45.76 -41.69 15.93
CA ARG A 106 46.37 -43.02 15.89
C ARG A 106 46.64 -43.57 17.30
N VAL A 107 46.26 -44.82 17.51
CA VAL A 107 46.44 -45.59 18.74
C VAL A 107 47.00 -46.95 18.36
N ALA A 108 48.29 -47.15 18.56
CA ALA A 108 48.92 -48.46 18.36
C ALA A 108 49.14 -49.13 19.72
N VAL A 109 48.76 -50.39 19.85
CA VAL A 109 48.86 -51.15 21.11
C VAL A 109 49.56 -52.47 20.86
N ARG A 110 50.50 -52.83 21.72
CA ARG A 110 51.18 -54.12 21.65
C ARG A 110 51.54 -54.63 23.04
N LEU A 111 51.39 -55.94 23.25
CA LEU A 111 51.76 -56.59 24.50
C LEU A 111 53.16 -57.20 24.37
N TYR A 112 53.96 -57.05 25.42
CA TYR A 112 55.21 -57.77 25.62
C TYR A 112 55.07 -58.68 26.83
N TYR A 113 55.45 -59.95 26.67
CA TYR A 113 55.40 -60.96 27.74
C TYR A 113 56.83 -61.23 28.22
N PRO A 114 57.26 -60.66 29.37
CA PRO A 114 58.66 -60.74 29.80
C PRO A 114 59.09 -62.16 30.18
N ASP A 115 58.16 -62.98 30.68
CA ASP A 115 58.47 -64.34 31.13
C ASP A 115 58.78 -65.29 29.94
N SER A 116 58.25 -64.98 28.75
CA SER A 116 58.41 -65.76 27.52
C SER A 116 59.18 -65.01 26.41
N ASP A 117 59.70 -63.82 26.71
CA ASP A 117 60.41 -62.90 25.81
C ASP A 117 59.77 -62.77 24.41
N ARG A 118 58.43 -62.67 24.37
CA ARG A 118 57.66 -62.61 23.12
C ARG A 118 56.79 -61.37 23.04
N TRP A 119 56.56 -60.92 21.82
CA TRP A 119 55.63 -59.85 21.50
C TRP A 119 54.31 -60.43 20.99
N GLY A 120 53.19 -59.90 21.49
CA GLY A 120 51.87 -60.14 20.93
C GLY A 120 51.65 -59.44 19.60
N GLN A 121 50.47 -59.64 19.03
CA GLN A 121 50.03 -58.99 17.80
C GLN A 121 49.97 -57.46 17.99
N SER A 122 50.43 -56.72 16.99
CA SER A 122 50.28 -55.27 16.94
C SER A 122 48.84 -54.91 16.57
N MET A 123 48.21 -54.09 17.40
CA MET A 123 46.85 -53.61 17.22
C MET A 123 46.90 -52.14 16.84
N LEU A 124 46.08 -51.71 15.88
CA LEU A 124 46.02 -50.34 15.42
C LEU A 124 44.58 -49.84 15.42
N ALA A 125 44.35 -48.69 16.04
CA ALA A 125 43.09 -47.97 16.06
C ALA A 125 43.34 -46.46 15.90
N GLY A 126 42.28 -45.66 15.88
CA GLY A 126 42.36 -44.20 15.68
C GLY A 126 41.35 -43.71 14.64
N ASP A 127 40.98 -42.44 14.69
CA ASP A 127 40.00 -41.86 13.78
C ASP A 127 40.52 -41.77 12.32
N ALA A 128 41.84 -41.75 12.15
CA ALA A 128 42.55 -41.83 10.87
C ALA A 128 42.82 -43.29 10.43
N VAL A 129 42.19 -44.27 11.07
CA VAL A 129 42.31 -45.70 10.77
C VAL A 129 40.92 -46.26 10.42
N ALA A 130 40.83 -46.95 9.28
CA ALA A 130 39.59 -47.56 8.79
C ALA A 130 39.02 -48.56 9.81
N LEU A 131 37.70 -48.59 9.99
CA LEU A 131 37.04 -49.42 11.00
C LEU A 131 37.35 -50.92 10.80
N SER A 132 37.38 -51.36 9.53
CA SER A 132 37.73 -52.73 9.13
C SER A 132 39.13 -53.19 9.58
N SER A 133 40.07 -52.27 9.77
CA SER A 133 41.44 -52.56 10.20
C SER A 133 41.65 -52.54 11.72
N ARG A 134 40.61 -52.17 12.49
CA ARG A 134 40.68 -52.14 13.95
C ARG A 134 40.53 -53.53 14.56
N PRO A 135 41.07 -53.76 15.77
CA PRO A 135 40.93 -55.05 16.45
C PRO A 135 39.47 -55.44 16.73
N LEU A 136 38.63 -54.46 17.03
CA LEU A 136 37.20 -54.63 17.26
C LEU A 136 36.45 -53.45 16.64
N ALA A 137 35.39 -53.74 15.89
CA ALA A 137 34.48 -52.74 15.34
C ALA A 137 33.57 -52.18 16.45
N ASP A 138 34.01 -51.12 17.11
CA ASP A 138 33.30 -50.46 18.18
C ASP A 138 33.39 -48.93 18.06
N HIS A 139 32.47 -48.21 18.71
CA HIS A 139 32.45 -46.75 18.72
C HIS A 139 33.57 -46.16 19.59
N HIS A 140 34.05 -46.93 20.58
CA HIS A 140 35.29 -46.64 21.30
C HIS A 140 36.47 -47.42 20.70
N PHE A 141 37.70 -47.06 21.08
CA PHE A 141 38.85 -47.90 20.75
C PHE A 141 38.96 -49.03 21.77
N VAL A 142 38.74 -50.26 21.31
CA VAL A 142 38.76 -51.47 22.14
C VAL A 142 39.89 -52.38 21.68
N CYS A 143 40.84 -52.66 22.57
CA CYS A 143 41.96 -53.55 22.31
C CYS A 143 41.84 -54.81 23.17
N PRO A 144 41.61 -56.00 22.56
CA PRO A 144 41.61 -57.25 23.29
C PRO A 144 43.03 -57.63 23.76
N LEU A 145 43.18 -57.90 25.04
CA LEU A 145 44.41 -58.31 25.70
C LEU A 145 44.26 -59.78 26.14
N GLU A 146 45.07 -60.67 25.58
CA GLU A 146 45.09 -62.08 25.97
C GLU A 146 46.18 -62.31 27.01
N LEU A 147 45.78 -62.69 28.23
CA LEU A 147 46.71 -62.93 29.33
C LEU A 147 46.62 -64.40 29.77
N PRO A 148 47.67 -65.20 29.54
CA PRO A 148 47.75 -66.57 30.05
C PRO A 148 47.73 -66.62 31.59
N ALA A 149 47.45 -67.80 32.13
CA ALA A 149 47.40 -68.02 33.58
C ALA A 149 48.77 -67.76 34.21
N GLY A 150 48.81 -66.97 35.29
CA GLY A 150 50.05 -66.66 36.02
C GLY A 150 51.06 -65.76 35.27
N GLU A 151 50.85 -65.41 34.00
CA GLU A 151 51.84 -64.69 33.20
C GLU A 151 51.80 -63.18 33.49
N ARG A 152 52.97 -62.53 33.42
CA ARG A 152 53.09 -61.06 33.45
C ARG A 152 53.14 -60.53 32.02
N ALA A 153 52.49 -59.39 31.78
CA ALA A 153 52.53 -58.70 30.51
C ALA A 153 52.73 -57.19 30.71
N VAL A 154 53.41 -56.56 29.75
CA VAL A 154 53.54 -55.10 29.66
C VAL A 154 52.81 -54.65 28.40
N VAL A 155 51.78 -53.83 28.57
CA VAL A 155 51.06 -53.22 27.47
C VAL A 155 51.74 -51.90 27.14
N TYR A 156 52.22 -51.77 25.90
CA TYR A 156 52.70 -50.52 25.35
C TYR A 156 51.64 -49.91 24.44
N LEU A 157 51.38 -48.61 24.61
CA LEU A 157 50.51 -47.85 23.75
C LEU A 157 51.29 -46.67 23.16
N GLN A 158 51.21 -46.50 21.85
CA GLN A 158 51.68 -45.32 21.15
C GLN A 158 50.46 -44.50 20.72
N LEU A 159 50.40 -43.25 21.17
CA LEU A 159 49.28 -42.34 20.96
C LEU A 159 49.75 -41.14 20.13
N GLN A 160 49.00 -40.83 19.08
CA GLN A 160 49.15 -39.61 18.31
C GLN A 160 47.77 -38.94 18.18
N ALA A 161 47.74 -37.63 18.38
CA ALA A 161 46.55 -36.81 18.17
C ALA A 161 46.95 -35.40 17.76
N ARG A 162 46.16 -34.77 16.90
CA ARG A 162 46.27 -33.32 16.62
C ARG A 162 45.78 -32.47 17.77
N GLU A 163 44.83 -33.00 18.52
CA GLU A 163 44.13 -32.31 19.59
C GLU A 163 44.62 -32.79 20.96
N THR A 164 43.88 -32.42 22.01
CA THR A 164 44.21 -32.78 23.38
C THR A 164 44.15 -34.30 23.59
N LEU A 165 45.23 -34.87 24.14
CA LEU A 165 45.31 -36.27 24.54
C LEU A 165 44.60 -36.49 25.89
N ALA A 166 43.28 -36.64 25.84
CA ALA A 166 42.50 -37.15 26.96
C ALA A 166 42.57 -38.68 27.00
N LEU A 167 42.74 -39.24 28.19
CA LEU A 167 43.01 -40.66 28.43
C LEU A 167 42.02 -41.28 29.43
N PRO A 168 40.70 -41.27 29.16
CA PRO A 168 39.74 -42.05 29.91
C PRO A 168 39.93 -43.54 29.57
N LEU A 169 40.81 -44.20 30.33
CA LEU A 169 41.17 -45.60 30.15
C LEU A 169 40.32 -46.50 31.06
N GLU A 170 39.73 -47.54 30.48
CA GLU A 170 39.07 -48.60 31.24
C GLU A 170 39.67 -49.96 30.86
N LEU A 171 39.91 -50.83 31.85
CA LEU A 171 40.33 -52.22 31.64
C LEU A 171 39.29 -53.14 32.25
N ILE A 172 38.56 -53.86 31.41
CA ILE A 172 37.34 -54.58 31.80
C ILE A 172 37.29 -55.98 31.19
N ASP A 173 36.46 -56.85 31.77
CA ASP A 173 36.15 -58.16 31.17
C ASP A 173 35.01 -58.08 30.15
N GLU A 174 34.73 -59.20 29.48
CA GLU A 174 33.72 -59.28 28.42
C GLU A 174 32.30 -58.92 28.90
N LYS A 175 31.91 -59.37 30.10
CA LYS A 175 30.60 -59.07 30.66
C LYS A 175 30.42 -57.57 30.88
N GLN A 176 31.43 -56.94 31.49
CA GLN A 176 31.42 -55.49 31.73
C GLN A 176 31.49 -54.67 30.42
N LEU A 177 32.16 -55.19 29.38
CA LEU A 177 32.17 -54.58 28.05
C LEU A 177 30.76 -54.53 27.45
N ILE A 178 30.02 -55.64 27.47
CA ILE A 178 28.66 -55.72 26.92
C ILE A 178 27.70 -54.82 27.71
N GLU A 179 27.72 -54.88 29.04
CA GLU A 179 26.90 -54.03 29.91
C GLU A 179 27.20 -52.53 29.71
N GLY A 180 28.48 -52.18 29.61
CA GLY A 180 28.94 -50.81 29.36
C GLY A 180 28.48 -50.29 28.00
N LYS A 181 28.62 -51.11 26.95
CA LYS A 181 28.17 -50.77 25.60
C LYS A 181 26.66 -50.52 25.55
N LEU A 182 25.85 -51.36 26.19
CA LEU A 182 24.40 -51.19 26.22
C LEU A 182 24.00 -49.86 26.86
N ARG A 183 24.67 -49.47 27.95
CA ARG A 183 24.44 -48.20 28.63
C ARG A 183 24.82 -47.00 27.75
N ASP A 184 26.01 -47.04 27.15
CA ASP A 184 26.54 -45.93 26.35
C ASP A 184 25.68 -45.73 25.07
N VAL A 185 25.29 -46.83 24.41
CA VAL A 185 24.34 -46.80 23.27
C VAL A 185 22.98 -46.26 23.68
N THR A 186 22.44 -46.66 24.84
CA THR A 186 21.12 -46.22 25.31
C THR A 186 21.09 -44.70 25.53
N LEU A 187 22.11 -44.15 26.20
CA LEU A 187 22.20 -42.71 26.47
C LEU A 187 22.29 -41.91 25.18
N VAL A 188 23.16 -42.32 24.26
CA VAL A 188 23.34 -41.62 22.98
C VAL A 188 22.12 -41.76 22.06
N SER A 189 21.46 -42.92 22.06
CA SER A 189 20.21 -43.13 21.32
C SER A 189 19.07 -42.24 21.83
N LEU A 190 18.95 -42.08 23.15
CA LEU A 190 17.97 -41.17 23.75
C LEU A 190 18.23 -39.71 23.33
N PHE A 191 19.50 -39.31 23.32
CA PHE A 191 19.92 -37.97 22.87
C PHE A 191 19.56 -37.73 21.40
N PHE A 192 19.94 -38.62 20.47
CA PHE A 192 19.62 -38.46 19.05
C PHE A 192 18.12 -38.53 18.78
N GLY A 193 17.38 -39.43 19.45
CA GLY A 193 15.93 -39.50 19.34
C GLY A 193 15.26 -38.20 19.79
N GLY A 194 15.70 -37.65 20.92
CA GLY A 194 15.20 -36.38 21.42
C GLY A 194 15.51 -35.20 20.49
N ILE A 195 16.73 -35.12 19.95
CA ILE A 195 17.08 -34.08 18.97
C ILE A 195 16.28 -34.23 17.68
N LEU A 196 16.06 -35.46 17.20
CA LEU A 196 15.27 -35.69 15.99
C LEU A 196 13.85 -35.12 16.15
N VAL A 197 13.22 -35.33 17.31
CA VAL A 197 11.91 -34.74 17.61
C VAL A 197 11.97 -33.21 17.58
N ILE A 198 12.99 -32.60 18.19
CA ILE A 198 13.16 -31.14 18.20
C ILE A 198 13.41 -30.62 16.77
N VAL A 199 14.21 -31.30 15.96
CA VAL A 199 14.48 -30.94 14.56
C VAL A 199 13.20 -31.02 13.74
N LEU A 200 12.45 -32.12 13.80
CA LEU A 200 11.19 -32.29 13.09
C LEU A 200 10.15 -31.23 13.50
N TYR A 201 10.04 -30.97 14.80
CA TYR A 201 9.18 -29.91 15.33
C TYR A 201 9.58 -28.54 14.76
N ASN A 202 10.85 -28.17 14.83
CA ASN A 202 11.32 -26.87 14.33
C ASN A 202 11.28 -26.76 12.79
N CYS A 203 11.45 -27.86 12.06
CA CYS A 203 11.23 -27.91 10.61
C CYS A 203 9.75 -27.68 10.26
N SER A 204 8.82 -28.28 11.01
CA SER A 204 7.39 -28.01 10.81
C SER A 204 7.06 -26.54 11.06
N LEU A 205 7.58 -25.95 12.14
CA LEU A 205 7.45 -24.53 12.42
C LEU A 205 8.09 -23.67 11.33
N LEU A 206 9.24 -24.06 10.78
CA LEU A 206 9.85 -23.36 9.64
C LEU A 206 8.91 -23.34 8.42
N ILE A 207 8.28 -24.46 8.09
CA ILE A 207 7.34 -24.57 6.96
C ILE A 207 6.12 -23.67 7.16
N PHE A 208 5.53 -23.68 8.35
CA PHE A 208 4.32 -22.90 8.63
C PHE A 208 4.59 -21.40 8.83
N THR A 209 5.71 -21.05 9.45
CA THR A 209 6.00 -19.67 9.86
C THR A 209 6.84 -18.92 8.83
N ARG A 210 7.64 -19.63 8.02
CA ARG A 210 8.64 -19.09 7.09
C ARG A 210 9.64 -18.11 7.73
N ASP A 211 9.81 -18.14 9.06
CA ASP A 211 10.83 -17.34 9.73
C ASP A 211 12.19 -18.04 9.65
N GLY A 212 13.16 -17.37 9.01
CA GLY A 212 14.54 -17.85 8.91
C GLY A 212 15.25 -18.11 10.24
N SER A 213 14.70 -17.67 11.37
CA SER A 213 15.20 -18.03 12.72
C SER A 213 15.13 -19.54 12.96
N TYR A 214 14.06 -20.21 12.49
CA TYR A 214 13.92 -21.67 12.59
C TYR A 214 14.92 -22.41 11.70
N PHE A 215 15.18 -21.88 10.51
CA PHE A 215 16.16 -22.46 9.60
C PHE A 215 17.56 -22.45 10.23
N LEU A 216 17.99 -21.30 10.79
CA LEU A 216 19.27 -21.21 11.48
C LEU A 216 19.32 -22.08 12.74
N TYR A 217 18.19 -22.23 13.44
CA TYR A 217 18.09 -23.11 14.60
C TYR A 217 18.24 -24.60 14.22
N VAL A 218 17.58 -25.04 13.15
CA VAL A 218 17.75 -26.40 12.62
C VAL A 218 19.18 -26.63 12.16
N LEU A 219 19.79 -25.67 11.47
CA LEU A 219 21.20 -25.77 11.06
C LEU A 219 22.14 -25.89 12.27
N TYR A 220 21.84 -25.18 13.36
CA TYR A 220 22.53 -25.32 14.62
C TYR A 220 22.38 -26.71 15.23
N LEU A 221 21.15 -27.24 15.33
CA LEU A 221 20.91 -28.60 15.82
C LEU A 221 21.67 -29.66 14.99
N LEU A 222 21.66 -29.53 13.66
CA LEU A 222 22.39 -30.45 12.78
C LEU A 222 23.90 -30.39 12.98
N SER A 223 24.46 -29.19 13.20
CA SER A 223 25.89 -29.06 13.53
C SER A 223 26.26 -29.73 14.85
N ALA A 224 25.38 -29.64 15.87
CA ALA A 224 25.58 -30.31 17.14
C ALA A 224 25.46 -31.84 17.02
N VAL A 225 24.52 -32.34 16.21
CA VAL A 225 24.42 -33.76 15.88
C VAL A 225 25.72 -34.25 15.24
N PHE A 226 26.26 -33.50 14.28
CA PHE A 226 27.52 -33.84 13.63
C PHE A 226 28.70 -33.84 14.61
N TYR A 227 28.77 -32.88 15.53
CA TYR A 227 29.77 -32.85 16.59
C TYR A 227 29.65 -34.06 17.52
N VAL A 228 28.43 -34.39 17.97
CA VAL A 228 28.19 -35.53 18.87
C VAL A 228 28.54 -36.84 18.19
N LEU A 229 28.14 -37.04 16.93
CA LEU A 229 28.52 -38.23 16.15
C LEU A 229 30.04 -38.41 16.07
N THR A 230 30.78 -37.31 16.03
CA THR A 230 32.24 -37.33 15.96
C THR A 230 32.87 -37.66 17.32
N ILE A 231 32.50 -36.96 18.40
CA ILE A 231 33.11 -37.17 19.73
C ILE A 231 32.72 -38.49 20.41
N THR A 232 31.60 -39.09 20.00
CA THR A 232 31.13 -40.38 20.54
C THR A 232 31.57 -41.59 19.70
N GLY A 233 32.19 -41.35 18.54
CA GLY A 233 32.65 -42.38 17.61
C GLY A 233 31.55 -43.07 16.79
N PHE A 234 30.27 -42.78 17.05
CA PHE A 234 29.14 -43.36 16.32
C PHE A 234 29.11 -42.98 14.84
N GLY A 235 29.60 -41.79 14.50
CA GLY A 235 29.74 -41.39 13.11
C GLY A 235 30.69 -42.29 12.33
N GLN A 236 31.82 -42.68 12.93
CA GLN A 236 32.74 -43.61 12.30
C GLN A 236 32.20 -45.04 12.32
N LEU A 237 31.40 -45.42 13.31
CA LEU A 237 30.77 -46.74 13.34
C LEU A 237 29.72 -46.91 12.22
N TYR A 238 28.94 -45.88 11.91
CA TYR A 238 27.75 -46.02 11.05
C TYR A 238 27.75 -45.19 9.76
N LEU A 239 28.34 -44.00 9.76
CA LEU A 239 28.20 -43.04 8.66
C LEU A 239 29.46 -42.94 7.78
N TRP A 240 30.65 -43.07 8.37
CA TRP A 240 31.93 -42.93 7.66
C TRP A 240 33.01 -43.95 8.07
N PRO A 241 32.72 -45.27 8.13
CA PRO A 241 33.65 -46.28 8.63
C PRO A 241 34.95 -46.44 7.83
N GLU A 242 34.90 -46.21 6.52
CA GLU A 242 36.00 -46.54 5.60
C GLU A 242 36.65 -45.30 4.94
N ILE A 243 36.44 -44.09 5.48
CA ILE A 243 37.01 -42.84 4.94
C ILE A 243 37.90 -42.07 5.95
N PRO A 244 38.98 -42.69 6.46
CA PRO A 244 39.79 -42.15 7.54
C PRO A 244 40.42 -40.78 7.25
N GLU A 245 40.84 -40.51 6.00
CA GLU A 245 41.47 -39.24 5.62
C GLU A 245 40.56 -38.02 5.82
N LEU A 246 39.25 -38.22 5.64
CA LEU A 246 38.25 -37.19 5.83
C LEU A 246 37.79 -37.15 7.31
N SER A 247 37.64 -38.32 7.94
CA SER A 247 37.24 -38.46 9.34
C SER A 247 38.17 -37.69 10.29
N ALA A 248 39.49 -37.73 10.05
CA ALA A 248 40.49 -36.99 10.84
C ALA A 248 40.29 -35.46 10.86
N ARG A 249 39.44 -34.91 9.98
CA ARG A 249 39.10 -33.47 9.93
C ARG A 249 37.77 -33.14 10.60
N PHE A 250 36.92 -34.15 10.83
CA PHE A 250 35.55 -33.94 11.28
C PHE A 250 35.47 -33.41 12.70
N TYR A 251 36.41 -33.74 13.58
CA TYR A 251 36.40 -33.18 14.93
C TYR A 251 36.54 -31.66 14.90
N GLY A 252 37.60 -31.16 14.26
CA GLY A 252 37.83 -29.72 14.12
C GLY A 252 36.70 -29.02 13.36
N LEU A 253 36.22 -29.62 12.26
CA LEU A 253 35.14 -29.05 11.44
C LEU A 253 33.82 -28.96 12.20
N SER A 254 33.41 -30.05 12.85
CA SER A 254 32.17 -30.08 13.62
C SER A 254 32.21 -29.14 14.82
N ALA A 255 33.35 -29.06 15.52
CA ALA A 255 33.56 -28.09 16.60
C ALA A 255 33.43 -26.63 16.09
N ALA A 256 34.06 -26.29 14.96
CA ALA A 256 33.95 -24.96 14.36
C ALA A 256 32.50 -24.62 13.96
N LEU A 257 31.78 -25.59 13.38
CA LEU A 257 30.37 -25.43 13.03
C LEU A 257 29.49 -25.20 14.27
N CYS A 258 29.77 -25.88 15.39
CA CYS A 258 29.09 -25.69 16.67
C CYS A 258 29.30 -24.30 17.30
N PHE A 259 30.24 -23.49 16.83
CA PHE A 259 30.34 -22.07 17.21
C PHE A 259 29.82 -21.14 16.13
N PHE A 260 29.96 -21.52 14.86
CA PHE A 260 29.52 -20.71 13.73
C PHE A 260 27.99 -20.63 13.63
N THR A 261 27.31 -21.77 13.60
CA THR A 261 25.86 -21.84 13.36
C THR A 261 25.01 -21.29 14.52
N PRO A 262 25.30 -21.56 15.82
CA PRO A 262 24.53 -20.92 16.88
C PRO A 262 24.79 -19.42 16.97
N MET A 263 25.95 -18.92 16.54
CA MET A 263 26.20 -17.48 16.49
C MET A 263 25.37 -16.80 15.38
N LEU A 264 25.26 -17.42 14.20
CA LEU A 264 24.33 -16.95 13.15
C LEU A 264 22.89 -16.93 13.67
N PHE A 265 22.49 -17.99 14.36
CA PHE A 265 21.19 -18.06 15.02
C PHE A 265 21.02 -16.94 16.05
N ALA A 266 21.97 -16.73 16.96
CA ALA A 266 21.92 -15.71 18.00
C ALA A 266 21.85 -14.29 17.42
N LEU A 267 22.65 -13.97 16.39
CA LEU A 267 22.62 -12.68 15.68
C LEU A 267 21.21 -12.34 15.17
N ARG A 268 20.51 -13.33 14.60
CA ARG A 268 19.16 -13.16 14.05
C ARG A 268 18.10 -13.19 15.15
N PHE A 269 18.12 -14.20 16.01
CA PHE A 269 17.12 -14.46 17.05
C PHE A 269 17.07 -13.34 18.09
N LEU A 270 18.22 -12.88 18.58
CA LEU A 270 18.29 -11.79 19.54
C LEU A 270 18.23 -10.41 18.88
N GLY A 271 18.26 -10.34 17.54
CA GLY A 271 18.23 -9.09 16.79
C GLY A 271 19.41 -8.16 17.13
N ILE A 272 20.61 -8.73 17.34
CA ILE A 272 21.80 -8.04 17.88
C ILE A 272 22.12 -6.77 17.08
N ARG A 273 21.91 -6.78 15.76
CA ARG A 273 22.10 -5.63 14.86
C ARG A 273 21.37 -4.36 15.32
N ARG A 274 20.21 -4.48 15.98
CA ARG A 274 19.41 -3.33 16.45
C ARG A 274 20.05 -2.58 17.61
N TYR A 275 20.92 -3.24 18.38
CA TYR A 275 21.54 -2.65 19.58
C TYR A 275 22.87 -1.96 19.27
N GLY A 276 23.52 -2.30 18.15
CA GLY A 276 24.75 -1.68 17.68
C GLY A 276 25.94 -1.78 18.65
N GLY A 277 26.93 -0.91 18.44
CA GLY A 277 28.10 -0.75 19.31
C GLY A 277 28.95 -2.01 19.44
N TRP A 278 29.56 -2.18 20.61
CA TRP A 278 30.46 -3.31 20.89
C TRP A 278 29.76 -4.67 20.78
N VAL A 279 28.47 -4.75 21.16
CA VAL A 279 27.70 -6.01 21.13
C VAL A 279 27.61 -6.55 19.70
N TRP A 280 27.27 -5.68 18.74
CA TRP A 280 27.23 -6.05 17.34
C TRP A 280 28.63 -6.32 16.78
N ALA A 281 29.60 -5.44 17.05
CA ALA A 281 30.95 -5.54 16.50
C ALA A 281 31.64 -6.85 16.92
N VAL A 282 31.56 -7.21 18.20
CA VAL A 282 32.19 -8.42 18.73
C VAL A 282 31.47 -9.68 18.23
N SER A 283 30.13 -9.69 18.20
CA SER A 283 29.39 -10.84 17.67
C SER A 283 29.70 -11.10 16.20
N VAL A 284 29.73 -10.07 15.36
CA VAL A 284 30.08 -10.22 13.93
C VAL A 284 31.54 -10.64 13.74
N SER A 285 32.47 -10.10 14.54
CA SER A 285 33.88 -10.49 14.49
C SER A 285 34.07 -11.97 14.81
N LEU A 286 33.40 -12.47 15.85
CA LEU A 286 33.41 -13.89 16.20
C LEU A 286 32.77 -14.76 15.10
N THR A 287 31.66 -14.32 14.51
CA THR A 287 31.07 -15.03 13.35
C THR A 287 32.05 -15.11 12.18
N GLY A 288 32.74 -14.00 11.87
CA GLY A 288 33.75 -13.94 10.83
C GLY A 288 34.91 -14.90 11.09
N TYR A 289 35.44 -14.92 12.32
CA TYR A 289 36.49 -15.86 12.71
C TYR A 289 36.07 -17.32 12.50
N TRP A 290 34.90 -17.71 12.99
CA TRP A 290 34.43 -19.09 12.84
C TRP A 290 34.09 -19.44 11.39
N GLY A 291 33.62 -18.49 10.59
CA GLY A 291 33.43 -18.67 9.15
C GLY A 291 34.76 -18.93 8.42
N VAL A 292 35.80 -18.16 8.75
CA VAL A 292 37.17 -18.40 8.24
C VAL A 292 37.71 -19.75 8.72
N ALA A 293 37.47 -20.12 9.98
CA ALA A 293 37.89 -21.41 10.53
C ALA A 293 37.26 -22.59 9.79
N VAL A 294 35.95 -22.56 9.55
CA VAL A 294 35.23 -23.56 8.77
C VAL A 294 35.80 -23.64 7.34
N LEU A 295 36.00 -22.49 6.68
CA LEU A 295 36.54 -22.45 5.32
C LEU A 295 37.97 -23.00 5.24
N MET A 296 38.84 -22.64 6.20
CA MET A 296 40.20 -23.16 6.28
C MET A 296 40.23 -24.67 6.54
N LEU A 297 39.37 -25.19 7.41
CA LEU A 297 39.28 -26.64 7.67
C LEU A 297 38.83 -27.43 6.43
N LEU A 298 37.97 -26.84 5.60
CA LEU A 298 37.49 -27.44 4.35
C LEU A 298 38.52 -27.36 3.22
N LEU A 299 39.11 -26.18 2.99
CA LEU A 299 39.92 -25.89 1.80
C LEU A 299 41.43 -25.99 2.02
N ALA A 300 41.91 -25.73 3.23
CA ALA A 300 43.34 -25.65 3.56
C ALA A 300 43.64 -26.18 4.98
N PRO A 301 43.38 -27.48 5.25
CA PRO A 301 43.45 -28.04 6.60
C PRO A 301 44.85 -27.96 7.25
N THR A 302 45.91 -27.88 6.45
CA THR A 302 47.28 -27.67 6.95
C THR A 302 47.48 -26.27 7.54
N LEU A 303 46.76 -25.27 7.06
CA LEU A 303 46.79 -23.90 7.59
C LEU A 303 45.89 -23.75 8.83
N ALA A 304 44.84 -24.58 8.96
CA ALA A 304 43.94 -24.55 10.12
C ALA A 304 44.67 -24.75 11.46
N ARG A 305 45.84 -25.41 11.47
CA ARG A 305 46.70 -25.57 12.67
C ARG A 305 47.18 -24.25 13.28
N TYR A 306 47.18 -23.16 12.51
CA TYR A 306 47.57 -21.82 12.97
C TYR A 306 46.40 -21.05 13.57
N LEU A 307 45.18 -21.59 13.51
CA LEU A 307 44.02 -21.02 14.17
C LEU A 307 44.07 -21.38 15.66
N PHE A 308 43.95 -20.37 16.51
CA PHE A 308 43.87 -20.55 17.97
C PHE A 308 42.45 -20.95 18.39
N MET A 309 41.91 -22.03 17.80
CA MET A 309 40.50 -22.44 17.95
C MET A 309 40.08 -22.61 19.41
N ASP A 310 40.85 -23.32 20.23
CA ASP A 310 40.49 -23.55 21.64
C ASP A 310 40.42 -22.26 22.45
N SER A 311 41.41 -21.38 22.28
CA SER A 311 41.48 -20.10 22.99
C SER A 311 40.33 -19.18 22.55
N VAL A 312 40.02 -19.15 21.26
CA VAL A 312 38.90 -18.37 20.73
C VAL A 312 37.54 -18.97 21.11
N ALA A 313 37.43 -20.30 21.23
CA ALA A 313 36.24 -20.98 21.76
C ALA A 313 35.95 -20.58 23.21
N LEU A 314 36.97 -20.59 24.07
CA LEU A 314 36.83 -20.15 25.45
C LEU A 314 36.42 -18.66 25.52
N LEU A 315 37.08 -17.81 24.74
CA LEU A 315 36.73 -16.39 24.62
C LEU A 315 35.29 -16.21 24.13
N HIS A 316 34.87 -16.97 23.12
CA HIS A 316 33.52 -16.94 22.57
C HIS A 316 32.49 -17.25 23.65
N CYS A 317 32.69 -18.29 24.47
CA CYS A 317 31.76 -18.64 25.55
C CYS A 317 31.54 -17.48 26.54
N VAL A 318 32.63 -16.84 26.96
CA VAL A 318 32.60 -15.70 27.89
C VAL A 318 31.94 -14.47 27.26
N VAL A 319 32.32 -14.16 26.02
CA VAL A 319 31.82 -13.00 25.29
C VAL A 319 30.33 -13.15 24.96
N THR A 320 29.90 -14.32 24.51
CA THR A 320 28.47 -14.60 24.23
C THR A 320 27.64 -14.49 25.50
N MET A 321 28.16 -14.94 26.65
CA MET A 321 27.51 -14.69 27.95
C MET A 321 27.41 -13.19 28.26
N ALA A 322 28.50 -12.43 28.10
CA ALA A 322 28.49 -10.98 28.34
C ALA A 322 27.52 -10.24 27.42
N VAL A 323 27.47 -10.61 26.14
CA VAL A 323 26.53 -10.06 25.14
C VAL A 323 25.10 -10.34 25.53
N THR A 324 24.76 -11.59 25.85
CA THR A 324 23.39 -12.00 26.18
C THR A 324 22.89 -11.35 27.47
N LEU A 325 23.73 -11.28 28.50
CA LEU A 325 23.42 -10.54 29.73
C LEU A 325 23.24 -9.05 29.47
N ASN A 326 24.08 -8.45 28.61
CA ASN A 326 23.92 -7.04 28.24
C ASN A 326 22.59 -6.77 27.52
N LEU A 327 22.21 -7.65 26.59
CA LEU A 327 20.93 -7.56 25.88
C LEU A 327 19.73 -7.75 26.81
N TRP A 328 19.84 -8.65 27.79
CA TRP A 328 18.81 -8.80 28.81
C TRP A 328 18.67 -7.52 29.64
N MET A 329 19.79 -6.92 30.10
CA MET A 329 19.75 -5.65 30.84
C MET A 329 19.14 -4.49 30.02
N ARG A 330 19.29 -4.51 28.68
CA ARG A 330 18.65 -3.55 27.77
C ARG A 330 17.18 -3.84 27.44
N GLY A 331 16.57 -4.84 28.10
CA GLY A 331 15.15 -5.15 27.97
C GLY A 331 14.79 -6.09 26.81
N ASN A 332 15.75 -6.81 26.24
CA ASN A 332 15.45 -7.83 25.22
C ASN A 332 14.75 -9.04 25.88
N PRO A 333 13.47 -9.33 25.55
CA PRO A 333 12.73 -10.41 26.21
C PRO A 333 13.32 -11.80 25.90
N SER A 334 13.83 -11.98 24.68
CA SER A 334 14.40 -13.26 24.23
C SER A 334 15.77 -13.55 24.85
N ALA A 335 16.50 -12.52 25.29
CA ALA A 335 17.83 -12.69 25.86
C ALA A 335 17.82 -13.41 27.21
N ARG A 336 16.74 -13.29 28.00
CA ARG A 336 16.60 -13.98 29.28
C ARG A 336 16.68 -15.50 29.13
N LEU A 337 15.78 -16.09 28.33
CA LEU A 337 15.76 -17.54 28.10
C LEU A 337 17.03 -18.03 27.41
N PHE A 338 17.57 -17.25 26.46
CA PHE A 338 18.83 -17.57 25.82
C PHE A 338 19.98 -17.65 26.84
N SER A 339 20.08 -16.69 27.77
CA SER A 339 21.14 -16.70 28.79
C SER A 339 21.03 -17.88 29.76
N ILE A 340 19.81 -18.32 30.10
CA ILE A 340 19.56 -19.51 30.93
C ILE A 340 19.97 -20.78 30.19
N ALA A 341 19.60 -20.90 28.91
CA ALA A 341 19.98 -22.03 28.06
C ALA A 341 21.51 -22.13 27.92
N TRP A 342 22.16 -21.02 27.59
CA TRP A 342 23.62 -20.93 27.46
C TRP A 342 24.36 -21.23 28.77
N SER A 343 23.84 -20.74 29.91
CA SER A 343 24.41 -21.03 31.23
C SER A 343 24.34 -22.51 31.58
N THR A 344 23.23 -23.18 31.23
CA THR A 344 23.04 -24.61 31.44
C THR A 344 24.07 -25.41 30.65
N LEU A 345 24.23 -25.14 29.35
CA LEU A 345 25.26 -25.79 28.52
C LEU A 345 26.66 -25.56 29.11
N LEU A 346 26.99 -24.31 29.44
CA LEU A 346 28.32 -23.95 29.94
C LEU A 346 28.64 -24.67 31.26
N GLY A 347 27.68 -24.74 32.19
CA GLY A 347 27.84 -25.44 33.47
C GLY A 347 28.16 -26.93 33.28
N PHE A 348 27.40 -27.62 32.45
CA PHE A 348 27.66 -29.03 32.13
C PHE A 348 28.97 -29.24 31.36
N THR A 349 29.34 -28.29 30.50
CA THR A 349 30.62 -28.33 29.78
C THR A 349 31.80 -28.17 30.75
N VAL A 350 31.68 -27.28 31.74
CA VAL A 350 32.69 -27.12 32.79
C VAL A 350 32.83 -28.40 33.61
N VAL A 351 31.73 -29.06 33.98
CA VAL A 351 31.77 -30.37 34.68
C VAL A 351 32.55 -31.41 33.86
N ASN A 352 32.29 -31.51 32.56
CA ASN A 352 33.01 -32.43 31.68
C ASN A 352 34.51 -32.09 31.60
N LEU A 353 34.87 -30.81 31.42
CA LEU A 353 36.27 -30.37 31.38
C LEU A 353 37.01 -30.62 32.69
N LEU A 354 36.35 -30.41 33.83
CA LEU A 354 36.91 -30.68 35.15
C LEU A 354 37.17 -32.19 35.35
N ALA A 355 36.31 -33.05 34.82
CA ALA A 355 36.52 -34.49 34.86
C ALA A 355 37.68 -34.93 33.94
N LEU A 356 37.74 -34.42 32.72
CA LEU A 356 38.85 -34.70 31.79
C LEU A 356 40.20 -34.19 32.35
N ASN A 357 40.23 -33.11 33.11
CA ASN A 357 41.44 -32.63 33.77
C ASN A 357 41.77 -33.34 35.09
N GLY A 358 40.98 -34.34 35.51
CA GLY A 358 41.20 -35.14 36.70
C GLY A 358 40.82 -34.47 38.02
N THR A 359 40.11 -33.34 37.99
CA THR A 359 39.63 -32.65 39.20
C THR A 359 38.31 -33.23 39.71
N LEU A 360 37.46 -33.73 38.81
CA LEU A 360 36.27 -34.49 39.13
C LEU A 360 36.48 -35.97 38.75
N PRO A 361 35.76 -36.90 39.40
CA PRO A 361 35.85 -38.31 39.06
C PRO A 361 35.38 -38.56 37.63
N LEU A 362 36.11 -39.40 36.91
CA LEU A 362 35.68 -39.90 35.62
C LEU A 362 34.55 -40.91 35.84
N ASN A 363 33.33 -40.59 35.40
CA ASN A 363 32.22 -41.53 35.41
C ASN A 363 31.26 -41.20 34.26
N ALA A 364 30.25 -42.05 34.05
CA ALA A 364 29.31 -41.88 32.95
C ALA A 364 28.56 -40.53 32.99
N TRP A 365 28.34 -39.95 34.18
CA TRP A 365 27.65 -38.67 34.32
C TRP A 365 28.54 -37.48 33.99
N THR A 366 29.79 -37.48 34.44
CA THR A 366 30.71 -36.37 34.18
C THR A 366 31.17 -36.36 32.72
N LEU A 367 31.46 -37.53 32.14
CA LEU A 367 31.84 -37.67 30.73
C LEU A 367 30.70 -37.31 29.77
N ASN A 368 29.46 -37.71 30.07
CA ASN A 368 28.30 -37.39 29.23
C ASN A 368 27.59 -36.10 29.65
N GLY A 369 28.11 -35.36 30.63
CA GLY A 369 27.46 -34.15 31.16
C GLY A 369 27.17 -33.13 30.08
N GLN A 370 28.10 -32.93 29.14
CA GLN A 370 27.92 -32.00 28.02
C GLN A 370 26.73 -32.36 27.12
N LEU A 371 26.43 -33.65 26.91
CA LEU A 371 25.26 -34.10 26.13
C LEU A 371 23.95 -33.69 26.82
N ILE A 372 23.90 -33.83 28.15
CA ILE A 372 22.75 -33.39 28.96
C ILE A 372 22.58 -31.87 28.86
N GLY A 373 23.68 -31.13 28.98
CA GLY A 373 23.69 -29.67 28.83
C GLY A 373 23.20 -29.20 27.46
N MET A 374 23.69 -29.80 26.37
CA MET A 374 23.24 -29.50 25.01
C MET A 374 21.74 -29.82 24.82
N PHE A 375 21.29 -30.98 25.30
CA PHE A 375 19.88 -31.35 25.19
C PHE A 375 18.96 -30.36 25.93
N ALA A 376 19.32 -30.00 27.16
CA ALA A 376 18.58 -29.00 27.95
C ALA A 376 18.57 -27.63 27.26
N GLU A 377 19.70 -27.19 26.71
CA GLU A 377 19.80 -25.95 25.94
C GLU A 377 18.85 -25.98 24.73
N PHE A 378 18.83 -27.07 23.95
CA PHE A 378 17.95 -27.18 22.78
C PHE A 378 16.47 -27.14 23.13
N VAL A 379 16.07 -27.78 24.23
CA VAL A 379 14.69 -27.70 24.70
C VAL A 379 14.33 -26.26 25.07
N LEU A 380 15.20 -25.58 25.84
CA LEU A 380 14.99 -24.21 26.29
C LEU A 380 14.95 -23.21 25.12
N LEU A 381 15.84 -23.34 24.13
CA LEU A 381 15.86 -22.48 22.94
C LEU A 381 14.66 -22.74 22.03
N SER A 382 14.23 -24.00 21.88
CA SER A 382 13.01 -24.32 21.14
C SER A 382 11.78 -23.71 21.80
N MET A 383 11.70 -23.72 23.13
CA MET A 383 10.65 -23.04 23.89
C MET A 383 10.72 -21.51 23.71
N ALA A 384 11.91 -20.93 23.75
CA ALA A 384 12.11 -19.50 23.54
C ALA A 384 11.67 -19.04 22.14
N LEU A 385 11.87 -19.87 21.11
CA LEU A 385 11.36 -19.63 19.76
C LEU A 385 9.83 -19.61 19.74
N ALA A 386 9.21 -20.61 20.35
CA ALA A 386 7.75 -20.74 20.42
C ALA A 386 7.11 -19.56 21.17
N GLU A 387 7.68 -19.13 22.31
CA GLU A 387 7.19 -17.98 23.06
C GLU A 387 7.27 -16.69 22.23
N ARG A 388 8.40 -16.46 21.54
CA ARG A 388 8.57 -15.28 20.67
C ARG A 388 7.48 -15.22 19.60
N ILE A 389 7.14 -16.35 18.96
CA ILE A 389 6.04 -16.41 17.99
C ILE A 389 4.71 -16.07 18.65
N ASN A 390 4.41 -16.69 19.79
CA ASN A 390 3.13 -16.46 20.46
C ASN A 390 2.94 -14.98 20.80
N VAL A 391 4.00 -14.32 21.27
CA VAL A 391 3.99 -12.88 21.52
C VAL A 391 3.77 -12.08 20.23
N GLU A 392 4.49 -12.38 19.15
CA GLU A 392 4.37 -11.65 17.90
C GLU A 392 3.01 -11.86 17.22
N ARG A 393 2.47 -13.08 17.26
CA ARG A 393 1.13 -13.43 16.78
C ARG A 393 0.06 -12.68 17.57
N ASN A 394 0.15 -12.67 18.90
CA ASN A 394 -0.82 -11.97 19.75
C ASN A 394 -0.79 -10.45 19.49
N ARG A 395 0.39 -9.86 19.25
CA ARG A 395 0.51 -8.46 18.85
C ARG A 395 -0.14 -8.18 17.50
N ARG A 396 0.03 -9.07 16.50
CA ARG A 396 -0.61 -8.93 15.19
C ARG A 396 -2.13 -9.03 15.29
N ILE A 397 -2.64 -9.98 16.05
CA ILE A 397 -4.09 -10.15 16.27
C ILE A 397 -4.66 -8.90 16.93
N ALA A 398 -4.02 -8.39 17.98
CA ALA A 398 -4.46 -7.17 18.66
C ALA A 398 -4.45 -5.94 17.73
N ALA A 399 -3.42 -5.79 16.89
CA ALA A 399 -3.35 -4.70 15.91
C ALA A 399 -4.45 -4.82 14.83
N GLN A 400 -4.75 -6.04 14.36
CA GLN A 400 -5.84 -6.29 13.42
C GLN A 400 -7.21 -5.99 14.04
N GLN A 401 -7.42 -6.34 15.31
CA GLN A 401 -8.66 -6.02 16.03
C GLN A 401 -8.84 -4.50 16.18
N LEU A 402 -7.79 -3.77 16.56
CA LEU A 402 -7.84 -2.31 16.64
C LEU A 402 -8.14 -1.67 15.27
N ALA A 403 -7.52 -2.18 14.20
CA ALA A 403 -7.78 -1.70 12.84
C ALA A 403 -9.23 -2.00 12.38
N LEU A 404 -9.78 -3.16 12.76
CA LEU A 404 -11.15 -3.53 12.46
C LEU A 404 -12.14 -2.59 13.15
N HIS A 405 -12.01 -2.39 14.47
CA HIS A 405 -12.89 -1.46 15.22
C HIS A 405 -12.80 -0.03 14.68
N ALA A 406 -11.61 0.44 14.29
CA ALA A 406 -11.46 1.74 13.65
C ALA A 406 -12.19 1.80 12.30
N SER A 407 -12.10 0.75 11.48
CA SER A 407 -12.82 0.66 10.20
C SER A 407 -14.34 0.62 10.39
N GLU A 408 -14.84 -0.09 11.41
CA GLU A 408 -16.27 -0.15 11.74
C GLU A 408 -16.80 1.23 12.14
N SER A 409 -16.12 1.94 13.03
CA SER A 409 -16.52 3.29 13.44
C SER A 409 -16.57 4.29 12.27
N LEU A 410 -15.61 4.20 11.33
CA LEU A 410 -15.61 5.02 10.12
C LEU A 410 -16.75 4.65 9.16
N ALA A 411 -17.14 3.37 9.10
CA ALA A 411 -18.26 2.92 8.29
C ALA A 411 -19.59 3.45 8.85
N GLU A 412 -19.76 3.43 10.18
CA GLU A 412 -20.93 4.02 10.86
C GLU A 412 -21.02 5.53 10.62
N GLU A 413 -19.91 6.28 10.77
CA GLU A 413 -19.89 7.72 10.48
C GLU A 413 -20.25 8.03 9.02
N ARG A 414 -19.74 7.23 8.07
CA ARG A 414 -20.07 7.36 6.65
C ARG A 414 -21.53 7.07 6.36
N ALA A 415 -22.12 6.06 7.01
CA ALA A 415 -23.53 5.72 6.86
C ALA A 415 -24.41 6.88 7.35
N LEU A 416 -24.11 7.44 8.53
CA LEU A 416 -24.81 8.61 9.06
C LEU A 416 -24.67 9.83 8.14
N ARG A 417 -23.47 10.10 7.62
CA ARG A 417 -23.23 11.21 6.69
C ARG A 417 -23.98 11.03 5.37
N LEU A 418 -24.05 9.80 4.85
CA LEU A 418 -24.79 9.51 3.63
C LEU A 418 -26.29 9.69 3.86
N GLN A 419 -26.82 9.22 4.99
CA GLN A 419 -28.21 9.42 5.39
C GLN A 419 -28.54 10.91 5.48
N ALA A 420 -27.75 11.70 6.21
CA ALA A 420 -27.96 13.15 6.33
C ALA A 420 -27.91 13.87 4.97
N LYS A 421 -27.00 13.44 4.07
CA LYS A 421 -26.94 13.99 2.71
C LYS A 421 -28.19 13.63 1.90
N GLN A 422 -28.72 12.43 2.07
CA GLN A 422 -29.92 11.98 1.37
C GLN A 422 -31.17 12.71 1.86
N GLU A 423 -31.30 12.91 3.17
CA GLU A 423 -32.37 13.74 3.76
C GLU A 423 -32.29 15.20 3.27
N ALA A 424 -31.09 15.78 3.19
CA ALA A 424 -30.90 17.13 2.67
C ALA A 424 -31.27 17.24 1.18
N LEU A 425 -30.95 16.22 0.37
CA LEU A 425 -31.31 16.18 -1.04
C LEU A 425 -32.83 16.08 -1.23
N ASP A 426 -33.52 15.24 -0.45
CA ASP A 426 -34.99 15.12 -0.51
C ASP A 426 -35.67 16.44 -0.15
N LEU A 427 -35.16 17.14 0.89
CA LEU A 427 -35.65 18.47 1.23
C LEU A 427 -35.43 19.48 0.10
N GLN A 428 -34.26 19.43 -0.55
CA GLN A 428 -33.95 20.30 -1.69
C GLN A 428 -34.87 20.03 -2.88
N LEU A 429 -35.16 18.76 -3.20
CA LEU A 429 -36.07 18.40 -4.27
C LEU A 429 -37.48 18.92 -4.01
N ARG A 430 -38.02 18.72 -2.81
CA ARG A 430 -39.34 19.26 -2.43
C ARG A 430 -39.38 20.78 -2.49
N ALA A 431 -38.32 21.46 -2.06
CA ALA A 431 -38.23 22.91 -2.16
C ALA A 431 -38.21 23.38 -3.62
N ASN A 432 -37.54 22.64 -4.51
CA ASN A 432 -37.52 22.94 -5.93
C ASN A 432 -38.90 22.73 -6.57
N GLU A 433 -39.60 21.64 -6.26
CA GLU A 433 -40.98 21.40 -6.74
C GLU A 433 -41.94 22.52 -6.34
N VAL A 434 -41.87 22.97 -5.08
CA VAL A 434 -42.69 24.10 -4.59
C VAL A 434 -42.33 25.40 -5.31
N LEU A 435 -41.05 25.63 -5.59
CA LEU A 435 -40.58 26.80 -6.31
C LEU A 435 -41.08 26.78 -7.77
N GLU A 436 -40.97 25.64 -8.45
CA GLU A 436 -41.46 25.45 -9.82
C GLU A 436 -42.96 25.71 -9.92
N ALA A 437 -43.76 25.18 -8.98
CA ALA A 437 -45.19 25.46 -8.91
C ALA A 437 -45.47 26.98 -8.77
N ARG A 438 -44.73 27.66 -7.88
CA ARG A 438 -44.89 29.11 -7.67
C ARG A 438 -44.47 29.93 -8.89
N VAL A 439 -43.41 29.53 -9.58
CA VAL A 439 -42.95 30.17 -10.82
C VAL A 439 -44.03 30.00 -11.91
N TYR A 440 -44.60 28.81 -12.05
CA TYR A 440 -45.67 28.54 -12.99
C TYR A 440 -46.91 29.42 -12.73
N GLU A 441 -47.38 29.47 -11.49
CA GLU A 441 -48.51 30.34 -11.10
C GLU A 441 -48.25 31.82 -11.40
N ARG A 442 -47.05 32.31 -11.08
CA ARG A 442 -46.65 33.70 -11.36
C ARG A 442 -46.61 34.00 -12.86
N THR A 443 -46.07 33.08 -13.65
CA THR A 443 -45.94 33.25 -15.10
C THR A 443 -47.32 33.36 -15.74
N ARG A 444 -48.25 32.47 -15.37
CA ARG A 444 -49.63 32.50 -15.86
C ARG A 444 -50.35 33.80 -15.51
N ALA A 445 -50.24 34.26 -14.26
CA ALA A 445 -50.87 35.52 -13.84
C ALA A 445 -50.33 36.73 -14.63
N LEU A 446 -49.04 36.74 -14.95
CA LEU A 446 -48.43 37.79 -15.78
C LEU A 446 -48.96 37.78 -17.22
N GLU A 447 -49.14 36.61 -17.82
CA GLU A 447 -49.69 36.49 -19.18
C GLU A 447 -51.14 36.97 -19.27
N GLU A 448 -51.98 36.64 -18.30
CA GLU A 448 -53.37 37.10 -18.22
C GLU A 448 -53.46 38.63 -18.14
N VAL A 449 -52.63 39.25 -17.29
CA VAL A 449 -52.55 40.72 -17.18
C VAL A 449 -52.07 41.36 -18.48
N ARG A 450 -51.06 40.78 -19.15
CA ARG A 450 -50.55 41.29 -20.43
C ARG A 450 -51.63 41.33 -21.50
N HIS A 451 -52.41 40.25 -21.66
CA HIS A 451 -53.49 40.18 -22.64
C HIS A 451 -54.59 41.21 -22.38
N GLY A 452 -54.95 41.44 -21.11
CA GLY A 452 -55.91 42.48 -20.74
C GLY A 452 -55.44 43.89 -21.13
N LEU A 453 -54.14 44.17 -20.95
CA LEU A 453 -53.55 45.46 -21.31
C LEU A 453 -53.56 45.69 -22.83
N GLU A 454 -53.25 44.67 -23.62
CA GLU A 454 -53.26 44.76 -25.09
C GLU A 454 -54.65 45.06 -25.65
N ALA A 455 -55.69 44.41 -25.12
CA ALA A 455 -57.08 44.63 -25.56
C ALA A 455 -57.58 46.05 -25.25
N ALA A 456 -57.26 46.59 -24.07
CA ALA A 456 -57.65 47.94 -23.68
C ALA A 456 -57.01 49.02 -24.57
N ASN A 457 -55.75 48.81 -24.97
CA ASN A 457 -55.04 49.75 -25.83
C ASN A 457 -55.62 49.80 -27.26
N ALA A 458 -56.09 48.65 -27.77
CA ALA A 458 -56.70 48.57 -29.11
C ALA A 458 -58.01 49.38 -29.20
N GLU A 459 -58.87 49.33 -28.17
CA GLU A 459 -60.16 50.04 -28.20
C GLU A 459 -60.00 51.55 -28.07
N LEU A 460 -59.03 52.02 -27.28
CA LEU A 460 -58.70 53.46 -27.18
C LEU A 460 -58.29 54.06 -28.53
N MET A 461 -57.54 53.33 -29.35
CA MET A 461 -57.11 53.80 -30.67
C MET A 461 -58.27 53.97 -31.65
N ARG A 462 -59.29 53.11 -31.59
CA ARG A 462 -60.47 53.17 -32.48
C ARG A 462 -61.32 54.40 -32.20
N LEU A 463 -61.59 54.69 -30.92
CA LEU A 463 -62.43 55.81 -30.50
C LEU A 463 -61.82 57.19 -30.82
N SER A 464 -60.50 57.29 -30.93
CA SER A 464 -59.84 58.60 -31.15
C SER A 464 -59.75 59.05 -32.62
N THR A 465 -60.01 58.17 -33.61
CA THR A 465 -59.56 58.42 -35.01
C THR A 465 -60.67 58.44 -36.08
N THR A 466 -61.93 58.24 -35.70
CA THR A 466 -63.08 58.16 -36.62
C THR A 466 -64.17 59.16 -36.19
N ASP A 467 -64.88 59.77 -37.14
CA ASP A 467 -66.04 60.63 -36.86
C ASP A 467 -67.28 59.75 -36.53
N SER A 468 -67.95 60.05 -35.43
CA SER A 468 -69.03 59.20 -34.91
C SER A 468 -70.30 59.22 -35.76
N LEU A 469 -70.56 60.29 -36.52
CA LEU A 469 -71.77 60.42 -37.34
C LEU A 469 -71.59 59.80 -38.73
N THR A 470 -70.47 60.11 -39.38
CA THR A 470 -70.22 59.77 -40.79
C THR A 470 -69.37 58.52 -40.99
N GLN A 471 -68.74 58.01 -39.92
CA GLN A 471 -67.78 56.90 -39.93
C GLN A 471 -66.54 57.13 -40.82
N LEU A 472 -66.37 58.33 -41.36
CA LEU A 472 -65.16 58.77 -42.04
C LEU A 472 -64.03 59.06 -41.04
N ALA A 473 -62.82 59.29 -41.53
CA ALA A 473 -61.76 59.81 -40.70
C ALA A 473 -62.21 61.16 -40.08
N ASN A 474 -61.88 61.40 -38.81
CA ASN A 474 -62.08 62.73 -38.23
C ASN A 474 -60.95 63.67 -38.67
N ARG A 475 -61.14 64.98 -38.49
CA ARG A 475 -60.13 66.00 -38.80
C ARG A 475 -58.73 65.67 -38.25
N ARG A 476 -58.63 65.18 -37.01
CA ARG A 476 -57.34 64.84 -36.38
C ARG A 476 -56.62 63.72 -37.14
N ARG A 477 -57.34 62.69 -37.58
CA ARG A 477 -56.78 61.62 -38.41
C ARG A 477 -56.40 62.13 -39.79
N PHE A 478 -57.22 63.00 -40.39
CA PHE A 478 -56.90 63.62 -41.68
C PHE A 478 -55.64 64.47 -41.63
N ASP A 479 -55.51 65.40 -40.67
CA ASP A 479 -54.35 66.30 -40.56
C ASP A 479 -53.04 65.50 -40.44
N ARG A 480 -53.06 64.42 -39.62
CA ARG A 480 -51.91 63.51 -39.50
C ARG A 480 -51.57 62.82 -40.83
N LEU A 481 -52.58 62.30 -41.53
CA LEU A 481 -52.38 61.60 -42.81
C LEU A 481 -51.96 62.56 -43.93
N LEU A 482 -52.47 63.78 -43.95
CA LEU A 482 -52.06 64.83 -44.89
C LEU A 482 -50.56 65.13 -44.75
N ASP A 483 -50.08 65.30 -43.51
CA ASP A 483 -48.65 65.54 -43.26
C ASP A 483 -47.77 64.34 -43.65
N GLU A 484 -48.24 63.11 -43.43
CA GLU A 484 -47.56 61.88 -43.86
C GLU A 484 -47.49 61.78 -45.39
N GLU A 485 -48.59 62.03 -46.09
CA GLU A 485 -48.67 61.92 -47.53
C GLU A 485 -47.99 63.08 -48.26
N ILE A 486 -47.90 64.29 -47.70
CA ILE A 486 -47.04 65.36 -48.24
C ILE A 486 -45.57 64.93 -48.20
N ARG A 487 -45.10 64.33 -47.09
CA ARG A 487 -43.73 63.80 -47.00
C ARG A 487 -43.50 62.63 -47.97
N ARG A 488 -44.53 61.83 -48.25
CA ARG A 488 -44.44 60.75 -49.25
C ARG A 488 -44.39 61.32 -50.66
N ALA A 489 -45.32 62.20 -51.01
CA ALA A 489 -45.44 62.82 -52.33
C ALA A 489 -44.17 63.59 -52.73
N ARG A 490 -43.58 64.36 -51.80
CA ARG A 490 -42.29 65.06 -52.03
C ARG A 490 -41.13 64.11 -52.31
N ARG A 491 -41.07 62.95 -51.66
CA ARG A 491 -40.01 61.96 -51.88
C ARG A 491 -40.18 61.18 -53.18
N ALA A 492 -41.42 60.94 -53.57
CA ALA A 492 -41.77 60.16 -54.76
C ALA A 492 -41.95 61.00 -56.02
N ASP A 493 -41.84 62.33 -55.93
CA ASP A 493 -42.16 63.29 -57.00
C ASP A 493 -43.55 63.02 -57.62
N SER A 494 -44.52 62.64 -56.77
CA SER A 494 -45.87 62.25 -57.17
C SER A 494 -46.88 63.33 -56.83
N PRO A 495 -47.91 63.58 -57.67
CA PRO A 495 -48.92 64.59 -57.35
C PRO A 495 -49.73 64.20 -56.12
N LEU A 496 -50.11 65.18 -55.31
CA LEU A 496 -51.03 65.01 -54.17
C LEU A 496 -52.14 66.03 -54.31
N SER A 497 -53.38 65.55 -54.42
CA SER A 497 -54.54 66.43 -54.54
C SER A 497 -55.40 66.38 -53.30
N VAL A 498 -56.04 67.50 -52.99
CA VAL A 498 -57.04 67.62 -51.93
C VAL A 498 -58.31 68.22 -52.51
N LEU A 499 -59.44 67.62 -52.15
CA LEU A 499 -60.77 68.14 -52.42
C LEU A 499 -61.30 68.69 -51.11
N LEU A 500 -61.69 69.95 -51.10
CA LEU A 500 -62.50 70.53 -50.03
C LEU A 500 -63.93 70.67 -50.54
N ALA A 501 -64.87 70.06 -49.84
CA ALA A 501 -66.25 69.94 -50.29
C ALA A 501 -67.20 70.46 -49.21
N ASP A 502 -68.18 71.26 -49.60
CA ASP A 502 -69.15 71.85 -48.69
C ASP A 502 -70.55 71.81 -49.31
N ILE A 503 -71.50 71.34 -48.51
CA ILE A 503 -72.88 71.14 -48.93
C ILE A 503 -73.55 72.51 -49.09
N ASP A 504 -74.04 72.77 -50.30
CA ASP A 504 -74.65 74.06 -50.63
C ASP A 504 -75.91 74.30 -49.82
N HIS A 505 -75.99 75.48 -49.20
CA HIS A 505 -77.16 75.89 -48.42
C HIS A 505 -77.54 74.91 -47.28
N PHE A 506 -76.59 74.15 -46.73
CA PHE A 506 -76.89 73.14 -45.69
C PHE A 506 -77.59 73.71 -44.46
N LYS A 507 -77.24 74.92 -44.02
CA LYS A 507 -77.99 75.62 -42.97
C LYS A 507 -79.48 75.77 -43.31
N ARG A 508 -79.85 76.08 -44.56
CA ARG A 508 -81.25 76.13 -44.99
C ARG A 508 -81.90 74.76 -44.98
N VAL A 509 -81.17 73.68 -45.29
CA VAL A 509 -81.66 72.30 -45.18
C VAL A 509 -82.00 72.00 -43.72
N ASN A 510 -81.10 72.32 -42.78
CA ASN A 510 -81.36 72.17 -41.35
C ASN A 510 -82.52 73.04 -40.86
N ASP A 511 -82.56 74.31 -41.27
CA ASP A 511 -83.59 75.26 -40.83
C ASP A 511 -84.98 74.90 -41.40
N SER A 512 -85.03 74.24 -42.56
CA SER A 512 -86.30 73.87 -43.23
C SER A 512 -86.82 72.48 -42.87
N TYR A 513 -85.92 71.52 -42.59
CA TYR A 513 -86.27 70.09 -42.44
C TYR A 513 -85.78 69.46 -41.12
N GLY A 514 -85.08 70.24 -40.29
CA GLY A 514 -84.56 69.81 -38.98
C GLY A 514 -83.20 69.11 -39.04
N HIS A 515 -82.46 69.20 -37.93
CA HIS A 515 -81.15 68.58 -37.76
C HIS A 515 -81.09 67.07 -38.06
N PRO A 516 -82.08 66.22 -37.69
CA PRO A 516 -82.04 64.80 -38.03
C PRO A 516 -81.99 64.53 -39.54
N PHE A 517 -82.69 65.34 -40.34
CA PHE A 517 -82.65 65.23 -41.80
C PHE A 517 -81.31 65.74 -42.36
N GLY A 518 -80.76 66.81 -41.77
CA GLY A 518 -79.39 67.25 -42.09
C GLY A 518 -78.33 66.20 -41.78
N ASP A 519 -78.41 65.51 -40.65
CA ASP A 519 -77.52 64.41 -40.30
C ASP A 519 -77.61 63.26 -41.31
N GLU A 520 -78.80 62.96 -41.82
CA GLU A 520 -78.97 61.97 -42.89
C GLU A 520 -78.35 62.46 -44.20
N CYS A 521 -78.52 63.73 -44.56
CA CYS A 521 -77.83 64.32 -45.71
C CYS A 521 -76.29 64.19 -45.56
N LEU A 522 -75.75 64.42 -44.36
CA LEU A 522 -74.31 64.25 -44.09
C LEU A 522 -73.87 62.79 -44.21
N ARG A 523 -74.67 61.82 -43.73
CA ARG A 523 -74.38 60.38 -43.90
C ARG A 523 -74.38 59.97 -45.37
N GLN A 524 -75.34 60.45 -46.15
CA GLN A 524 -75.44 60.13 -47.58
C GLN A 524 -74.28 60.75 -48.36
N VAL A 525 -73.93 62.00 -48.08
CA VAL A 525 -72.73 62.64 -48.67
C VAL A 525 -71.46 61.89 -48.26
N ALA A 526 -71.31 61.51 -46.99
CA ALA A 526 -70.18 60.74 -46.51
C ALA A 526 -70.07 59.36 -47.18
N ALA A 527 -71.19 58.67 -47.37
CA ALA A 527 -71.25 57.38 -48.06
C ALA A 527 -70.83 57.52 -49.53
N VAL A 528 -71.27 58.58 -50.21
CA VAL A 528 -70.83 58.89 -51.58
C VAL A 528 -69.33 59.16 -51.62
N LEU A 529 -68.79 59.95 -50.70
CA LEU A 529 -67.36 60.22 -50.62
C LEU A 529 -66.55 58.93 -50.35
N ALA A 530 -66.97 58.11 -49.39
CA ALA A 530 -66.33 56.82 -49.11
C ALA A 530 -66.37 55.88 -50.33
N ALA A 531 -67.49 55.82 -51.05
CA ALA A 531 -67.65 55.00 -52.24
C ALA A 531 -66.75 55.46 -53.40
N HIS A 532 -66.41 56.74 -53.47
CA HIS A 532 -65.47 57.29 -54.45
C HIS A 532 -63.99 57.19 -54.02
N CYS A 533 -63.71 56.92 -52.74
CA CYS A 533 -62.37 56.80 -52.16
C CYS A 533 -62.00 55.32 -51.93
N GLN A 534 -61.84 54.55 -53.01
CA GLN A 534 -61.55 53.12 -52.93
C GLN A 534 -60.07 52.75 -53.16
N ARG A 535 -59.21 53.70 -53.56
CA ARG A 535 -57.79 53.40 -53.78
C ARG A 535 -57.06 53.36 -52.44
N ALA A 536 -56.05 52.50 -52.36
CA ALA A 536 -55.15 52.48 -51.20
C ALA A 536 -54.45 53.85 -51.08
N GLY A 537 -54.74 54.58 -50.01
CA GLY A 537 -54.22 55.92 -49.76
C GLY A 537 -55.26 57.04 -49.90
N ASP A 538 -56.41 56.80 -50.54
CA ASP A 538 -57.50 57.77 -50.55
C ASP A 538 -58.11 57.86 -49.14
N VAL A 539 -58.30 59.07 -48.64
CA VAL A 539 -58.88 59.30 -47.31
C VAL A 539 -59.98 60.34 -47.41
N ALA A 540 -61.22 59.91 -47.24
CA ALA A 540 -62.34 60.81 -46.98
C ALA A 540 -62.43 61.09 -45.47
N ALA A 541 -62.58 62.35 -45.12
CA ALA A 541 -62.71 62.81 -43.75
C ALA A 541 -63.80 63.87 -43.62
N ARG A 542 -64.46 63.89 -42.46
CA ARG A 542 -65.30 65.01 -42.07
C ARG A 542 -64.42 66.09 -41.45
N TYR A 543 -64.26 67.20 -42.15
CA TYR A 543 -63.33 68.28 -41.77
C TYR A 543 -63.98 69.28 -40.82
N GLY A 544 -65.28 69.54 -41.03
CA GLY A 544 -66.10 70.47 -40.25
C GLY A 544 -67.55 69.99 -40.12
N GLY A 545 -68.45 70.89 -39.72
CA GLY A 545 -69.87 70.56 -39.51
C GLY A 545 -70.54 70.00 -40.77
N GLU A 546 -70.44 70.74 -41.87
CA GLU A 546 -70.97 70.39 -43.20
C GLU A 546 -69.88 70.28 -44.28
N GLU A 547 -68.61 70.32 -43.84
CA GLU A 547 -67.42 70.33 -44.68
C GLU A 547 -66.74 68.97 -44.67
N PHE A 548 -66.44 68.48 -45.86
CA PHE A 548 -65.70 67.25 -46.09
C PHE A 548 -64.40 67.53 -46.79
N VAL A 549 -63.41 66.69 -46.53
CA VAL A 549 -62.14 66.73 -47.23
C VAL A 549 -61.79 65.35 -47.74
N VAL A 550 -61.22 65.30 -48.94
CA VAL A 550 -60.68 64.06 -49.51
C VAL A 550 -59.22 64.26 -49.85
N LEU A 551 -58.37 63.40 -49.30
CA LEU A 551 -56.96 63.28 -49.66
C LEU A 551 -56.80 62.27 -50.78
N LEU A 552 -56.15 62.65 -51.88
CA LEU A 552 -55.98 61.83 -53.07
C LEU A 552 -54.49 61.74 -53.47
N PRO A 553 -53.72 60.81 -52.89
CA PRO A 553 -52.33 60.58 -53.26
C PRO A 553 -52.21 60.02 -54.70
N GLY A 554 -51.33 60.62 -55.50
CA GLY A 554 -51.04 60.18 -56.85
C GLY A 554 -52.07 60.58 -57.91
N LEU A 555 -52.99 61.52 -57.60
CA LEU A 555 -53.89 62.12 -58.59
C LEU A 555 -53.44 63.55 -58.88
N ASP A 556 -53.30 63.87 -60.17
CA ASP A 556 -53.06 65.24 -60.63
C ASP A 556 -54.34 66.10 -60.60
N GLY A 557 -54.21 67.40 -60.87
CA GLY A 557 -55.33 68.34 -60.82
C GLY A 557 -56.50 67.97 -61.73
N PRO A 558 -56.28 67.66 -63.01
CA PRO A 558 -57.34 67.19 -63.90
C PRO A 558 -58.03 65.91 -63.42
N GLN A 559 -57.28 64.92 -62.95
CA GLN A 559 -57.84 63.66 -62.43
C GLN A 559 -58.64 63.88 -61.14
N ALA A 560 -58.12 64.70 -60.22
CA ALA A 560 -58.81 65.08 -58.99
C ALA A 560 -60.07 65.90 -59.27
N ALA A 561 -60.04 66.80 -60.27
CA ALA A 561 -61.21 67.54 -60.72
C ALA A 561 -62.27 66.64 -61.38
N ALA A 562 -61.85 65.64 -62.15
CA ALA A 562 -62.76 64.64 -62.70
C ALA A 562 -63.45 63.81 -61.61
N LEU A 563 -62.71 63.40 -60.57
CA LEU A 563 -63.27 62.71 -59.41
C LEU A 563 -64.24 63.63 -58.63
N ALA A 564 -63.84 64.88 -58.39
CA ALA A 564 -64.70 65.87 -57.74
C ALA A 564 -66.00 66.10 -58.53
N GLU A 565 -65.94 66.13 -59.86
CA GLU A 565 -67.12 66.31 -60.71
C GLU A 565 -68.02 65.05 -60.70
N SER A 566 -67.44 63.86 -60.62
CA SER A 566 -68.18 62.61 -60.40
C SER A 566 -68.92 62.63 -59.06
N ILE A 567 -68.23 63.04 -57.98
CA ILE A 567 -68.81 63.19 -56.64
C ILE A 567 -69.97 64.20 -56.68
N ARG A 568 -69.74 65.37 -57.29
CA ARG A 568 -70.75 66.43 -57.41
C ARG A 568 -72.00 65.95 -58.14
N ARG A 569 -71.83 65.28 -59.30
CA ARG A 569 -72.95 64.75 -60.08
C ARG A 569 -73.71 63.67 -59.32
N THR A 570 -72.99 62.78 -58.63
CA THR A 570 -73.61 61.73 -57.81
C THR A 570 -74.44 62.35 -56.68
N ILE A 571 -73.91 63.37 -56.00
CA ILE A 571 -74.63 64.07 -54.93
C ILE A 571 -75.84 64.82 -55.48
N ALA A 572 -75.71 65.53 -56.60
CA ALA A 572 -76.82 66.23 -57.24
C ALA A 572 -77.93 65.29 -57.77
N GLN A 573 -77.63 64.00 -57.94
CA GLN A 573 -78.57 62.96 -58.35
C GLN A 573 -79.14 62.17 -57.16
N LEU A 574 -78.73 62.48 -55.92
CA LEU A 574 -79.31 61.83 -54.74
C LEU A 574 -80.79 62.18 -54.62
N SER A 575 -81.64 61.16 -54.68
CA SER A 575 -83.07 61.28 -54.43
C SER A 575 -83.36 61.34 -52.93
N LEU A 576 -82.98 62.45 -52.28
CA LEU A 576 -83.33 62.68 -50.87
C LEU A 576 -84.77 63.16 -50.78
N GLN A 577 -85.57 62.48 -49.94
CA GLN A 577 -86.99 62.78 -49.76
C GLN A 577 -87.26 63.19 -48.31
N HIS A 578 -88.02 64.27 -48.14
CA HIS A 578 -88.58 64.68 -46.85
C HIS A 578 -90.10 64.82 -47.01
N ASP A 579 -90.88 64.09 -46.22
CA ASP A 579 -92.34 64.01 -46.34
C ASP A 579 -92.83 63.79 -47.79
N GLU A 580 -92.24 62.82 -48.48
CA GLU A 580 -92.51 62.42 -49.87
C GLU A 580 -92.22 63.50 -50.95
N GLN A 581 -91.59 64.61 -50.57
CA GLN A 581 -91.14 65.67 -51.49
C GLN A 581 -89.64 65.54 -51.77
N PRO A 582 -89.19 65.63 -53.04
CA PRO A 582 -87.77 65.61 -53.37
C PRO A 582 -87.07 66.89 -52.91
N VAL A 583 -86.02 66.75 -52.09
CA VAL A 583 -85.19 67.86 -51.62
C VAL A 583 -83.88 67.86 -52.43
N PRO A 584 -83.66 68.88 -53.29
CA PRO A 584 -82.41 68.94 -54.06
C PRO A 584 -81.25 69.26 -53.13
N LEU A 585 -80.24 68.38 -53.12
CA LEU A 585 -78.98 68.59 -52.41
C LEU A 585 -77.86 68.77 -53.42
N THR A 586 -77.11 69.86 -53.30
CA THR A 586 -75.93 70.10 -54.14
C THR A 586 -74.72 70.35 -53.26
N ILE A 587 -73.54 70.16 -53.84
CA ILE A 587 -72.27 70.34 -53.15
C ILE A 587 -71.35 71.18 -54.05
N SER A 588 -70.63 72.11 -53.45
CA SER A 588 -69.55 72.82 -54.11
C SER A 588 -68.22 72.18 -53.72
N LEU A 589 -67.30 72.01 -54.67
CA LEU A 589 -65.98 71.44 -54.41
C LEU A 589 -64.87 72.37 -54.93
N GLY A 590 -63.88 72.61 -54.07
CA GLY A 590 -62.60 73.19 -54.44
C GLY A 590 -61.54 72.10 -54.53
N VAL A 591 -60.82 72.07 -55.64
CA VAL A 591 -59.74 71.10 -55.89
C VAL A 591 -58.42 71.86 -55.91
N ALA A 592 -57.45 71.39 -55.14
CA ALA A 592 -56.07 71.86 -55.26
C ALA A 592 -55.11 70.68 -55.35
N THR A 593 -54.07 70.86 -56.14
CA THR A 593 -53.01 69.87 -56.32
C THR A 593 -51.68 70.49 -55.94
N LEU A 594 -50.93 69.75 -55.15
CA LEU A 594 -49.58 70.11 -54.78
C LEU A 594 -48.66 69.96 -56.00
N ALA A 595 -48.12 71.07 -56.51
CA ALA A 595 -47.03 71.03 -57.48
C ALA A 595 -45.72 70.65 -56.74
N PRO A 596 -44.82 69.83 -57.34
CA PRO A 596 -43.81 69.09 -56.56
C PRO A 596 -42.76 69.90 -55.80
N ALA A 597 -42.66 71.22 -55.99
CA ALA A 597 -41.50 71.96 -55.50
C ALA A 597 -41.67 72.65 -54.12
N HIS A 598 -42.80 73.29 -53.76
CA HIS A 598 -42.75 74.24 -52.61
C HIS A 598 -43.98 74.41 -51.69
N ALA A 599 -45.07 73.63 -51.79
CA ALA A 599 -46.26 73.90 -50.96
C ALA A 599 -46.36 73.04 -49.67
N THR A 600 -46.86 73.63 -48.58
CA THR A 600 -47.14 73.06 -47.24
C THR A 600 -48.58 72.55 -47.13
N SER A 601 -48.91 71.78 -46.08
CA SER A 601 -50.30 71.33 -45.82
C SER A 601 -51.28 72.50 -45.74
N ALA A 602 -50.87 73.59 -45.08
CA ALA A 602 -51.66 74.82 -44.97
C ALA A 602 -51.91 75.48 -46.33
N GLU A 603 -50.89 75.55 -47.20
CA GLU A 603 -51.03 76.17 -48.54
C GLU A 603 -51.89 75.32 -49.47
N LEU A 604 -51.78 73.99 -49.42
CA LEU A 604 -52.61 73.08 -50.21
C LEU A 604 -54.09 73.17 -49.82
N LEU A 605 -54.36 73.19 -48.50
CA LEU A 605 -55.72 73.38 -47.99
C LEU A 605 -56.26 74.78 -48.30
N ALA A 606 -55.45 75.83 -48.15
CA ALA A 606 -55.85 77.20 -48.46
C ALA A 606 -56.17 77.38 -49.96
N ALA A 607 -55.42 76.72 -50.85
CA ALA A 607 -55.71 76.73 -52.28
C ALA A 607 -57.03 75.99 -52.60
N ALA A 608 -57.28 74.86 -51.94
CA ALA A 608 -58.55 74.13 -52.10
C ALA A 608 -59.73 74.93 -51.55
N ASP A 609 -59.56 75.61 -50.41
CA ASP A 609 -60.55 76.49 -49.81
C ASP A 609 -60.87 77.71 -50.69
N ALA A 610 -59.84 78.37 -51.25
CA ALA A 610 -60.03 79.47 -52.19
C ALA A 610 -60.80 79.02 -53.44
N ALA A 611 -60.50 77.83 -53.97
CA ALA A 611 -61.25 77.24 -55.08
C ALA A 611 -62.69 76.91 -54.68
N LEU A 612 -62.93 76.38 -53.48
CA LEU A 612 -64.28 76.12 -52.95
C LEU A 612 -65.08 77.42 -52.79
N TYR A 613 -64.45 78.47 -52.28
CA TYR A 613 -65.04 79.79 -52.16
C TYR A 613 -65.44 80.35 -53.54
N GLN A 614 -64.57 80.21 -54.54
CA GLN A 614 -64.87 80.56 -55.92
C GLN A 614 -66.03 79.71 -56.48
N ALA A 615 -66.07 78.41 -56.17
CA ALA A 615 -67.17 77.53 -56.56
C ALA A 615 -68.51 78.03 -56.01
N LYS A 616 -68.55 78.43 -54.74
CA LYS A 616 -69.74 78.99 -54.10
C LYS A 616 -70.16 80.34 -54.69
N HIS A 617 -69.20 81.18 -55.11
CA HIS A 617 -69.48 82.52 -55.64
C HIS A 617 -69.99 82.55 -57.08
N GLN A 618 -69.56 81.61 -57.95
CA GLN A 618 -70.00 81.62 -59.36
C GLN A 618 -71.31 80.83 -59.60
N GLY A 619 -72.05 80.49 -58.54
CA GLY A 619 -73.39 79.89 -58.67
C GLY A 619 -73.62 78.61 -57.88
N ARG A 620 -72.61 78.10 -57.13
CA ARG A 620 -72.67 76.83 -56.38
C ARG A 620 -72.86 75.61 -57.29
N ASN A 621 -72.96 74.41 -56.71
CA ASN A 621 -73.11 73.15 -57.41
C ASN A 621 -72.11 72.97 -58.56
N GLN A 622 -70.84 73.22 -58.27
CA GLN A 622 -69.77 73.14 -59.27
C GLN A 622 -68.43 72.80 -58.65
N VAL A 623 -67.51 72.37 -59.51
CA VAL A 623 -66.12 72.11 -59.16
C VAL A 623 -65.25 73.22 -59.71
N VAL A 624 -64.42 73.79 -58.85
CA VAL A 624 -63.38 74.73 -59.27
C VAL A 624 -62.01 74.11 -58.96
N LEU A 625 -61.15 74.07 -59.96
CA LEU A 625 -59.75 73.72 -59.80
C LEU A 625 -58.94 75.00 -59.56
N ALA A 626 -58.16 75.03 -58.49
CA ALA A 626 -57.27 76.14 -58.18
C ALA A 626 -56.30 76.38 -59.35
N ALA A 627 -56.18 77.64 -59.80
CA ALA A 627 -55.23 77.99 -60.86
C ALA A 627 -53.79 77.78 -60.36
N ALA A 628 -52.96 77.09 -61.13
CA ALA A 628 -51.54 76.96 -60.82
C ALA A 628 -50.89 78.37 -60.79
N PRO A 629 -50.05 78.70 -59.79
CA PRO A 629 -49.36 79.99 -59.77
C PRO A 629 -48.49 80.12 -61.04
N SER A 630 -48.76 81.16 -61.84
CA SER A 630 -48.03 81.47 -63.07
C SER A 630 -46.56 81.77 -62.76
N ALA A 631 -45.65 80.98 -63.37
CA ALA A 631 -44.23 81.29 -63.40
C ALA A 631 -43.99 82.47 -64.36
N ALA A 632 -43.76 83.66 -63.79
CA ALA A 632 -43.27 84.81 -64.53
C ALA A 632 -41.73 84.86 -64.47
N CYS A 633 -41.10 84.76 -65.64
CA CYS A 633 -39.75 85.19 -66.00
C CYS A 633 -39.88 85.73 -67.44
N PRO A 634 -39.09 86.72 -67.96
CA PRO A 634 -37.68 86.94 -67.65
C PRO A 634 -37.12 88.39 -67.72
N ASP A 635 -35.81 88.46 -67.46
CA ASP A 635 -34.76 89.33 -68.03
C ASP A 635 -34.40 90.71 -67.45
N GLY A 636 -33.10 90.89 -67.15
CA GLY A 636 -32.50 92.22 -67.03
C GLY A 636 -31.13 92.41 -66.34
N ILE A 637 -30.10 91.59 -66.64
CA ILE A 637 -28.68 92.01 -66.84
C ILE A 637 -27.87 92.56 -65.63
N ASN A 638 -26.95 91.70 -65.13
CA ASN A 638 -25.47 91.82 -65.10
C ASN A 638 -24.77 92.98 -64.33
N PRO A 639 -23.44 92.94 -64.02
CA PRO A 639 -22.52 91.82 -63.82
C PRO A 639 -21.58 91.96 -62.58
N GLN A 640 -20.91 90.85 -62.25
CA GLN A 640 -19.44 90.74 -62.00
C GLN A 640 -18.79 91.12 -60.65
N PRO A 641 -17.55 90.62 -60.38
CA PRO A 641 -17.34 89.63 -59.32
C PRO A 641 -16.25 90.03 -58.31
N ALA A 642 -16.02 89.13 -57.34
CA ALA A 642 -15.13 89.18 -56.17
C ALA A 642 -15.89 89.38 -54.85
#